data_AF-A0AAP6LN44-F1
#
_entry.id   AF-A0AAP6LN44-F1
#
_cell.length_a   1.000
_cell.length_b   1.000
_cell.length_c   1.000
_cell.angle_alpha   90.00
_cell.angle_beta   90.00
_cell.angle_gamma   90.00
#
_symmetry.space_group_name_H-M   'P 1'
#
loop_
_entity.id
_entity.type
_entity.pdbx_description
1 polymer ?
#
loop_
_entity_poly.entity_id
_entity_poly.type
_entity_poly.pdbx_seq_one_letter_code
_entity_poly.pdbx_strand_id
1 'polypeptide(L)'
;MHITKDSLQELEFPQLLAEIAPYAYSSKIAQKISDLKPLKKEEALVSLKKTSEFLSSFESENIIPFNEYEDVETELKLMFIENFRLENRAFIKIKNITSQIGKLQKFFPQYSEIFPELLKGIETLEFKKEIIEKIDHVFNRFEEVKSDASPTLKELRDEIQKAKKAIDENFNRALGVYSQSDFLDEIRETIIEDQRVLAVKSGFKKRVQGRVLGVSKTGSITYIQPEAVVKHYFKLQESLEEEKKEIDRILRKLTAEIAIFQPEIASYQDYIFDLDLTRAKAKFAEKVNATLPKINEHQTLRLRDAYHPLLWLQNKAENKEIFPQTLALTEHNRIICISGPNAGGKSITLKTVGLLQLMLQSGILVPVHPKSEMFFFDKVMTDIGDNQSIENHLSTYSSRLKKMSHIIRKADKNTLLLIDEFGTGSDPELGGALAESFLEFFYEKKSFAIITTHYTNIKLVVEQLPNAQNAAMLFDENSLEPLYKLEIGQAGSSFTFEVAEKNKIPPFIIRSAKRKVEKDVVNLDKTIVKLQQEKFEVEKLKTDLSQKKESVEDKRDNLQKLNEQLQQKLFNFQKLYEEEHRKLQFGNKVENFIKDYINGRSRKELVKDFVKILEQEKYRKSGSDKDESKKLQVIKRKITQQLKRKEVKEKIEETNQKLEEKKQKERAVWLKVGQRVKITGSTSVGTIESISKNKVTVNYGLFKTQINPDELERV
;
A
#
# COMPACT_ATOMS: atom_id res chain seq x y z
N MET A 1 -13.90 -11.09 -2.41
CA MET A 1 -12.90 -12.03 -1.88
C MET A 1 -13.59 -13.04 -0.97
N HIS A 2 -13.31 -14.33 -1.13
CA HIS A 2 -13.76 -15.36 -0.21
C HIS A 2 -12.69 -15.64 0.84
N ILE A 3 -13.04 -15.44 2.11
CA ILE A 3 -12.23 -15.82 3.27
C ILE A 3 -13.18 -16.28 4.38
N THR A 4 -12.76 -17.29 5.15
CA THR A 4 -13.54 -17.80 6.30
C THR A 4 -13.27 -16.97 7.55
N LYS A 5 -14.16 -17.04 8.54
CA LYS A 5 -13.94 -16.40 9.86
C LYS A 5 -12.69 -16.95 10.53
N ASP A 6 -12.48 -18.26 10.44
CA ASP A 6 -11.29 -18.94 10.99
C ASP A 6 -10.01 -18.37 10.37
N SER A 7 -9.97 -18.19 9.05
CA SER A 7 -8.80 -17.59 8.37
C SER A 7 -8.54 -16.13 8.78
N LEU A 8 -9.57 -15.35 9.10
CA LEU A 8 -9.38 -14.00 9.64
C LEU A 8 -8.77 -14.03 11.04
N GLN A 9 -9.16 -14.99 11.88
CA GLN A 9 -8.59 -15.17 13.22
C GLN A 9 -7.15 -15.69 13.16
N GLU A 10 -6.87 -16.68 12.32
CA GLU A 10 -5.53 -17.24 12.11
C GLU A 10 -4.53 -16.19 11.61
N LEU A 11 -4.99 -15.22 10.82
CA LEU A 11 -4.20 -14.09 10.33
C LEU A 11 -4.25 -12.85 11.23
N GLU A 12 -4.87 -12.94 12.42
CA GLU A 12 -4.90 -11.86 13.41
C GLU A 12 -5.58 -10.57 12.92
N PHE A 13 -6.42 -10.67 11.89
CA PHE A 13 -7.07 -9.50 11.29
C PHE A 13 -7.99 -8.75 12.29
N PRO A 14 -8.79 -9.41 13.15
CA PRO A 14 -9.57 -8.70 14.18
C PRO A 14 -8.70 -7.91 15.17
N GLN A 15 -7.50 -8.40 15.50
CA GLN A 15 -6.57 -7.72 16.40
C GLN A 15 -6.02 -6.46 15.71
N LEU A 16 -5.71 -6.54 14.42
CA LEU A 16 -5.35 -5.37 13.61
C LEU A 16 -6.48 -4.33 13.59
N LEU A 17 -7.73 -4.73 13.39
CA LEU A 17 -8.85 -3.79 13.40
C LEU A 17 -9.05 -3.14 14.77
N ALA A 18 -8.81 -3.87 15.86
CA ALA A 18 -8.86 -3.33 17.22
C ALA A 18 -7.78 -2.25 17.48
N GLU A 19 -6.64 -2.30 16.78
CA GLU A 19 -5.63 -1.24 16.82
C GLU A 19 -6.03 0.02 16.03
N ILE A 20 -6.95 -0.11 15.06
CA ILE A 20 -7.42 1.01 14.21
C ILE A 20 -8.63 1.71 14.85
N ALA A 21 -9.54 0.94 15.47
CA ALA A 21 -10.80 1.46 16.01
C ALA A 21 -10.66 2.66 16.98
N PRO A 22 -9.64 2.74 17.85
CA PRO A 22 -9.43 3.89 18.73
C PRO A 22 -9.13 5.22 18.00
N TYR A 23 -8.77 5.17 16.72
CA TYR A 23 -8.56 6.37 15.90
C TYR A 23 -9.87 6.90 15.29
N ALA A 24 -11.01 6.27 15.49
CA ALA A 24 -12.29 6.83 15.07
C ALA A 24 -12.75 7.92 16.05
N TYR A 25 -13.34 9.01 15.55
CA TYR A 25 -13.98 10.00 16.41
C TYR A 25 -15.35 9.54 16.90
N SER A 26 -16.07 8.75 16.11
CA SER A 26 -17.39 8.20 16.48
C SER A 26 -17.32 6.73 16.85
N SER A 27 -18.09 6.34 17.88
CA SER A 27 -18.28 4.94 18.28
C SER A 27 -18.84 4.07 17.13
N LYS A 28 -19.70 4.64 16.28
CA LYS A 28 -20.24 3.96 15.09
C LYS A 28 -19.16 3.64 14.08
N ILE A 29 -18.19 4.54 13.91
CA ILE A 29 -17.05 4.31 13.02
C ILE A 29 -16.06 3.32 13.63
N ALA A 30 -15.82 3.37 14.94
CA ALA A 30 -15.03 2.37 15.64
C ALA A 30 -15.62 0.95 15.46
N GLN A 31 -16.95 0.82 15.55
CA GLN A 31 -17.64 -0.44 15.25
C GLN A 31 -17.53 -0.83 13.77
N LYS A 32 -17.73 0.13 12.84
CA LYS A 32 -17.57 -0.11 11.40
C LYS A 32 -16.16 -0.59 11.04
N ILE A 33 -15.13 -0.06 11.71
CA ILE A 33 -13.74 -0.52 11.59
C ILE A 33 -13.60 -1.95 12.09
N SER A 34 -14.15 -2.26 13.26
CA SER A 34 -14.09 -3.59 13.86
C SER A 34 -14.78 -4.67 13.01
N ASP A 35 -15.81 -4.28 12.25
CA ASP A 35 -16.56 -5.14 11.33
C ASP A 35 -16.03 -5.12 9.88
N LEU A 36 -14.90 -4.45 9.61
CA LEU A 36 -14.32 -4.38 8.27
C LEU A 36 -14.04 -5.77 7.72
N LYS A 37 -14.34 -5.93 6.43
CA LYS A 37 -14.05 -7.14 5.67
C LYS A 37 -13.39 -6.76 4.36
N PRO A 38 -12.74 -7.71 3.67
CA PRO A 38 -12.23 -7.45 2.33
C PRO A 38 -13.34 -6.99 1.40
N LEU A 39 -13.14 -5.83 0.79
CA LEU A 39 -14.08 -5.15 -0.10
C LEU A 39 -13.98 -5.71 -1.53
N LYS A 40 -14.88 -5.25 -2.40
CA LYS A 40 -14.71 -5.46 -3.85
C LYS A 40 -13.49 -4.68 -4.35
N LYS A 41 -12.88 -5.15 -5.44
CA LYS A 41 -11.64 -4.56 -6.01
C LYS A 41 -11.77 -3.04 -6.21
N GLU A 42 -12.86 -2.58 -6.82
CA GLU A 42 -13.09 -1.15 -7.12
C GLU A 42 -13.22 -0.31 -5.83
N GLU A 43 -14.02 -0.78 -4.87
CA GLU A 43 -14.22 -0.12 -3.57
C GLU A 43 -12.91 -0.07 -2.76
N ALA A 44 -12.15 -1.16 -2.74
CA ALA A 44 -10.85 -1.23 -2.08
C ALA A 44 -9.85 -0.23 -2.70
N LEU A 45 -9.79 -0.14 -4.03
CA LEU A 45 -8.91 0.80 -4.72
C LEU A 45 -9.23 2.25 -4.36
N VAL A 46 -10.51 2.63 -4.36
CA VAL A 46 -10.93 3.98 -3.95
C VAL A 46 -10.57 4.22 -2.49
N SER A 47 -10.85 3.27 -1.59
CA SER A 47 -10.52 3.40 -0.16
C SER A 47 -9.01 3.52 0.08
N LEU A 48 -8.18 2.76 -0.66
CA LEU A 48 -6.72 2.81 -0.56
C LEU A 48 -6.18 4.18 -1.00
N LYS A 49 -6.65 4.70 -2.13
CA LYS A 49 -6.25 6.03 -2.63
C LYS A 49 -6.66 7.13 -1.66
N LYS A 50 -7.92 7.13 -1.20
CA LYS A 50 -8.39 8.08 -0.17
C LYS A 50 -7.53 8.03 1.08
N THR A 51 -7.17 6.83 1.55
CA THR A 51 -6.31 6.67 2.73
C THR A 51 -4.89 7.19 2.47
N SER A 52 -4.34 6.95 1.28
CA SER A 52 -3.02 7.46 0.86
C SER A 52 -3.01 8.98 0.74
N GLU A 53 -4.06 9.58 0.20
CA GLU A 53 -4.26 11.02 0.12
C GLU A 53 -4.40 11.63 1.52
N PHE A 54 -5.16 11.00 2.42
CA PHE A 54 -5.26 11.49 3.79
C PHE A 54 -3.91 11.36 4.53
N LEU A 55 -3.17 10.26 4.33
CA LEU A 55 -1.85 10.07 4.92
C LEU A 55 -0.86 11.17 4.50
N SER A 56 -0.83 11.54 3.21
CA SER A 56 0.05 12.60 2.73
C SER A 56 -0.26 13.97 3.34
N SER A 57 -1.47 14.18 3.85
CA SER A 57 -1.81 15.39 4.61
C SER A 57 -1.14 15.48 5.98
N PHE A 58 -0.73 14.35 6.58
CA PHE A 58 0.04 14.33 7.83
C PHE A 58 1.53 14.60 7.60
N GLU A 59 2.04 14.25 6.42
CA GLU A 59 3.45 14.40 6.06
C GLU A 59 3.77 15.78 5.45
N SER A 60 2.76 16.49 4.95
CA SER A 60 2.90 17.80 4.31
C SER A 60 2.39 18.95 5.20
N GLU A 61 2.73 20.19 4.85
CA GLU A 61 2.18 21.39 5.51
C GLU A 61 0.67 21.58 5.25
N ASN A 62 0.09 20.79 4.34
CA ASN A 62 -1.30 20.89 3.88
C ASN A 62 -2.23 19.97 4.67
N ILE A 63 -2.35 20.22 5.98
CA ILE A 63 -3.20 19.41 6.87
C ILE A 63 -4.68 19.63 6.52
N ILE A 64 -5.40 18.53 6.27
CA ILE A 64 -6.85 18.57 6.01
C ILE A 64 -7.57 19.16 7.24
N PRO A 65 -8.40 20.22 7.08
CA PRO A 65 -9.07 20.89 8.19
C PRO A 65 -10.29 20.08 8.68
N PHE A 66 -10.02 18.89 9.23
CA PHE A 66 -11.02 17.95 9.72
C PHE A 66 -10.88 17.70 11.22
N ASN A 67 -11.91 18.07 11.96
CA ASN A 67 -11.92 18.06 13.43
C ASN A 67 -12.89 17.01 13.95
N GLU A 68 -12.79 16.72 15.25
CA GLU A 68 -13.80 15.93 15.97
C GLU A 68 -15.22 16.47 15.71
N TYR A 69 -16.18 15.56 15.67
CA TYR A 69 -17.57 15.84 15.38
C TYR A 69 -18.47 14.93 16.24
N GLU A 70 -19.72 15.36 16.42
CA GLU A 70 -20.76 14.58 17.07
C GLU A 70 -21.77 14.16 16.00
N ASP A 71 -22.26 12.92 16.05
CA ASP A 71 -23.29 12.47 15.11
C ASP A 71 -24.65 13.09 15.42
N VAL A 72 -25.46 13.19 14.37
CA VAL A 72 -26.81 13.77 14.35
C VAL A 72 -27.87 12.75 13.90
N GLU A 73 -27.58 11.45 13.98
CA GLU A 73 -28.47 10.40 13.48
C GLU A 73 -29.79 10.35 14.25
N THR A 74 -29.75 10.61 15.56
CA THR A 74 -30.97 10.69 16.37
C THR A 74 -31.82 11.89 15.98
N GLU A 75 -31.17 13.04 15.80
CA GLU A 75 -31.77 14.31 15.43
C GLU A 75 -32.42 14.21 14.04
N LEU A 76 -31.74 13.60 13.06
CA LEU A 76 -32.25 13.36 11.72
C LEU A 76 -33.53 12.51 11.72
N LYS A 77 -33.66 11.54 12.64
CA LYS A 77 -34.89 10.73 12.78
C LYS A 77 -36.01 11.52 13.44
N LEU A 78 -35.67 12.31 14.46
CA LEU A 78 -36.64 13.13 15.20
C LEU A 78 -37.22 14.28 14.38
N MET A 79 -36.47 14.79 13.39
CA MET A 79 -36.95 15.83 12.46
C MET A 79 -38.19 15.43 11.63
N PHE A 80 -38.46 14.12 11.46
CA PHE A 80 -39.67 13.65 10.76
C PHE A 80 -40.94 13.76 11.60
N ILE A 81 -40.81 13.95 12.92
CA ILE A 81 -41.96 14.07 13.81
C ILE A 81 -42.48 15.51 13.70
N GLU A 82 -43.74 15.65 13.27
CA GLU A 82 -44.38 16.96 13.18
C GLU A 82 -44.37 17.68 14.54
N ASN A 83 -44.06 18.97 14.51
CA ASN A 83 -43.96 19.83 15.69
C ASN A 83 -42.94 19.36 16.75
N PHE A 84 -41.98 18.51 16.39
CA PHE A 84 -40.91 18.13 17.32
C PHE A 84 -40.00 19.33 17.65
N ARG A 85 -39.46 19.32 18.87
CA ARG A 85 -38.47 20.30 19.32
C ARG A 85 -37.13 19.60 19.51
N LEU A 86 -36.14 19.99 18.72
CA LEU A 86 -34.75 19.62 18.98
C LEU A 86 -34.18 20.38 20.19
N GLU A 87 -33.27 19.74 20.90
CA GLU A 87 -32.51 20.36 21.99
C GLU A 87 -31.47 21.35 21.46
N ASN A 88 -31.02 22.30 22.28
CA ASN A 88 -30.04 23.31 21.87
C ASN A 88 -28.76 22.68 21.27
N ARG A 89 -28.25 21.63 21.92
CA ARG A 89 -27.03 20.93 21.47
C ARG A 89 -27.18 20.34 20.07
N ALA A 90 -28.36 19.83 19.70
CA ALA A 90 -28.62 19.25 18.39
C ALA A 90 -28.34 20.26 17.25
N PHE A 91 -28.77 21.51 17.41
CA PHE A 91 -28.50 22.56 16.41
C PHE A 91 -27.00 22.86 16.28
N ILE A 92 -26.28 22.87 17.40
CA ILE A 92 -24.83 23.07 17.38
C ILE A 92 -24.11 21.93 16.66
N LYS A 93 -24.51 20.67 16.89
CA LYS A 93 -23.98 19.52 16.16
C LYS A 93 -24.19 19.66 14.65
N ILE A 94 -25.42 19.99 14.22
CA ILE A 94 -25.76 20.19 12.80
C ILE A 94 -24.90 21.31 12.20
N LYS A 95 -24.82 22.45 12.89
CA LYS A 95 -23.99 23.59 12.46
C LYS A 95 -22.51 23.20 12.33
N ASN A 96 -21.98 22.42 13.27
CA ASN A 96 -20.58 21.98 13.24
C ASN A 96 -20.31 21.08 12.02
N ILE A 97 -21.16 20.08 11.77
CA ILE A 97 -21.06 19.22 10.57
C ILE A 97 -21.12 20.07 9.30
N THR A 98 -22.12 20.94 9.15
CA THR A 98 -22.27 21.79 7.97
C THR A 98 -21.06 22.72 7.80
N SER A 99 -20.57 23.32 8.88
CA SER A 99 -19.38 24.19 8.83
C SER A 99 -18.12 23.43 8.39
N GLN A 100 -17.93 22.19 8.85
CA GLN A 100 -16.82 21.35 8.41
C GLN A 100 -16.89 21.06 6.91
N ILE A 101 -18.06 20.71 6.36
CA ILE A 101 -18.23 20.54 4.92
C ILE A 101 -17.84 21.80 4.15
N GLY A 102 -18.29 22.98 4.61
CA GLY A 102 -17.93 24.25 3.96
C GLY A 102 -16.43 24.56 4.00
N LYS A 103 -15.71 24.14 5.04
CA LYS A 103 -14.23 24.27 5.12
C LYS A 103 -13.55 23.31 4.14
N LEU A 104 -14.00 22.06 4.10
CA LEU A 104 -13.44 21.04 3.22
C LEU A 104 -13.69 21.37 1.74
N GLN A 105 -14.86 21.89 1.38
CA GLN A 105 -15.16 22.33 0.01
C GLN A 105 -14.32 23.50 -0.45
N LYS A 106 -13.83 24.34 0.46
CA LYS A 106 -12.86 25.40 0.14
C LYS A 106 -11.44 24.87 0.06
N PHE A 107 -11.11 23.85 0.84
CA PHE A 107 -9.77 23.29 0.97
C PHE A 107 -9.40 22.40 -0.23
N PHE A 108 -10.20 21.37 -0.53
CA PHE A 108 -9.83 20.37 -1.54
C PHE A 108 -9.57 20.94 -2.96
N PRO A 109 -10.34 21.93 -3.47
CA PRO A 109 -10.06 22.51 -4.79
C PRO A 109 -8.71 23.23 -4.89
N GLN A 110 -8.16 23.74 -3.78
CA GLN A 110 -6.84 24.38 -3.78
C GLN A 110 -5.69 23.36 -3.94
N TYR A 111 -5.96 22.09 -3.67
CA TYR A 111 -5.00 20.99 -3.66
C TYR A 111 -5.48 19.81 -4.51
N SER A 112 -6.15 20.10 -5.63
CA SER A 112 -6.77 19.10 -6.51
C SER A 112 -5.79 18.07 -7.09
N GLU A 113 -4.51 18.45 -7.26
CA GLU A 113 -3.45 17.54 -7.69
C GLU A 113 -3.03 16.56 -6.59
N ILE A 114 -3.17 16.94 -5.31
CA ILE A 114 -2.72 16.15 -4.16
C ILE A 114 -3.86 15.25 -3.64
N PHE A 115 -5.10 15.74 -3.64
CA PHE A 115 -6.26 15.05 -3.05
C PHE A 115 -7.41 14.79 -4.07
N PRO A 116 -7.15 14.17 -5.24
CA PRO A 116 -8.16 14.03 -6.29
C PRO A 116 -9.32 13.11 -5.92
N GLU A 117 -9.12 11.99 -5.23
CA GLU A 117 -10.23 11.09 -4.86
C GLU A 117 -11.05 11.63 -3.68
N LEU A 118 -10.42 12.32 -2.72
CA LEU A 118 -11.13 13.03 -1.65
C LEU A 118 -11.97 14.21 -2.17
N LEU A 119 -11.46 14.92 -3.19
CA LEU A 119 -12.18 16.01 -3.87
C LEU A 119 -13.44 15.51 -4.57
N LYS A 120 -13.37 14.41 -5.35
CA LYS A 120 -14.56 13.82 -6.00
C LYS A 120 -15.68 13.49 -5.01
N GLY A 121 -15.30 13.06 -3.80
CA GLY A 121 -16.26 12.72 -2.75
C GLY A 121 -17.02 13.93 -2.22
N ILE A 122 -16.40 15.13 -2.21
CA ILE A 122 -17.03 16.34 -1.68
C ILE A 122 -17.73 17.18 -2.75
N GLU A 123 -17.28 17.09 -4.01
CA GLU A 123 -17.89 17.81 -5.15
C GLU A 123 -19.34 17.39 -5.41
N THR A 124 -19.72 16.19 -5.01
CA THR A 124 -21.10 15.69 -5.13
C THR A 124 -22.06 16.30 -4.11
N LEU A 125 -21.54 16.95 -3.06
CA LEU A 125 -22.35 17.54 -2.00
C LEU A 125 -22.73 18.98 -2.34
N GLU A 126 -24.01 19.30 -2.29
CA GLU A 126 -24.48 20.67 -2.41
C GLU A 126 -24.39 21.35 -1.03
N PHE A 127 -23.55 22.38 -0.87
CA PHE A 127 -23.40 23.08 0.40
C PHE A 127 -24.46 24.15 0.62
N LYS A 128 -25.25 24.00 1.68
CA LYS A 128 -26.33 24.92 2.07
C LYS A 128 -25.88 25.82 3.22
N LYS A 129 -25.35 27.00 2.88
CA LYS A 129 -24.95 28.01 3.88
C LYS A 129 -26.11 28.46 4.78
N GLU A 130 -27.33 28.42 4.25
CA GLU A 130 -28.58 28.80 4.93
C GLU A 130 -28.78 28.09 6.28
N ILE A 131 -28.33 26.83 6.39
CA ILE A 131 -28.39 26.05 7.65
C ILE A 131 -27.63 26.79 8.77
N ILE A 132 -26.41 27.23 8.48
CA ILE A 132 -25.55 27.93 9.45
C ILE A 132 -26.17 29.28 9.80
N GLU A 133 -26.65 30.02 8.81
CA GLU A 133 -27.23 31.36 9.00
C GLU A 133 -28.51 31.31 9.85
N LYS A 134 -29.38 30.32 9.63
CA LYS A 134 -30.59 30.10 10.44
C LYS A 134 -30.26 29.78 11.90
N ILE A 135 -29.26 28.93 12.13
CA ILE A 135 -28.82 28.57 13.49
C ILE A 135 -28.15 29.78 14.17
N ASP A 136 -27.29 30.51 13.45
CA ASP A 136 -26.61 31.71 13.97
C ASP A 136 -27.56 32.87 14.24
N HIS A 137 -28.71 32.94 13.57
CA HIS A 137 -29.75 33.91 13.89
C HIS A 137 -30.35 33.65 15.29
N VAL A 138 -30.47 32.38 15.70
CA VAL A 138 -31.12 31.99 16.97
C VAL A 138 -30.11 31.85 18.11
N PHE A 139 -28.91 31.32 17.85
CA PHE A 139 -27.92 30.99 18.89
C PHE A 139 -26.74 31.95 18.93
N ASN A 140 -26.27 32.26 20.14
CA ASN A 140 -25.05 33.03 20.37
C ASN A 140 -23.79 32.14 20.39
N ARG A 141 -22.62 32.74 20.68
CA ARG A 141 -21.34 32.02 20.78
C ARG A 141 -21.25 31.07 21.99
N PHE A 142 -22.12 31.24 22.98
CA PHE A 142 -22.23 30.41 24.18
C PHE A 142 -23.31 29.33 24.05
N GLU A 143 -23.81 29.08 22.83
CA GLU A 143 -24.84 28.06 22.55
C GLU A 143 -26.21 28.33 23.21
N GLU A 144 -26.44 29.58 23.61
CA GLU A 144 -27.72 30.03 24.19
C GLU A 144 -28.56 30.75 23.15
N VAL A 145 -29.89 30.67 23.32
CA VAL A 145 -30.85 31.40 22.47
C VAL A 145 -30.68 32.90 22.72
N LYS A 146 -30.43 33.66 21.65
CA LYS A 146 -30.26 35.11 21.72
C LYS A 146 -31.56 35.81 22.07
N SER A 147 -31.45 36.96 22.73
CA SER A 147 -32.64 37.77 23.09
C SER A 147 -33.34 38.34 21.86
N ASP A 148 -32.59 38.61 20.78
CA ASP A 148 -33.10 39.12 19.50
C ASP A 148 -33.61 38.01 18.55
N ALA A 149 -33.62 36.74 18.99
CA ALA A 149 -34.21 35.65 18.20
C ALA A 149 -35.71 35.87 17.92
N SER A 150 -36.41 36.62 18.79
CA SER A 150 -37.78 37.07 18.58
C SER A 150 -38.02 38.40 19.33
N PRO A 151 -38.82 39.33 18.77
CA PRO A 151 -39.19 40.56 19.47
C PRO A 151 -39.85 40.30 20.84
N THR A 152 -40.70 39.28 20.91
CA THR A 152 -41.39 38.88 22.15
C THR A 152 -40.41 38.34 23.19
N LEU A 153 -39.40 37.56 22.77
CA LEU A 153 -38.37 37.06 23.70
C LEU A 153 -37.54 38.20 24.30
N LYS A 154 -37.23 39.22 23.49
CA LYS A 154 -36.53 40.42 23.96
C LYS A 154 -37.35 41.16 25.00
N GLU A 155 -38.63 41.41 24.73
CA GLU A 155 -39.55 42.06 25.66
C GLU A 155 -39.66 41.28 26.99
N LEU A 156 -39.84 39.96 26.93
CA LEU A 156 -39.89 39.10 28.12
C LEU A 156 -38.60 39.15 28.94
N ARG A 157 -37.43 39.13 28.30
CA ARG A 157 -36.14 39.25 29.00
C ARG A 157 -35.95 40.62 29.65
N ASP A 158 -36.39 41.69 28.98
CA ASP A 158 -36.38 43.03 29.55
C ASP A 158 -37.34 43.14 30.75
N GLU A 159 -38.52 42.49 30.69
CA GLU A 159 -39.46 42.38 31.82
C GLU A 159 -38.87 41.60 32.98
N ILE A 160 -38.21 40.46 32.72
CA ILE A 160 -37.51 39.66 33.73
C ILE A 160 -36.44 40.52 34.42
N GLN A 161 -35.64 41.27 33.66
CA GLN A 161 -34.60 42.13 34.22
C GLN A 161 -35.20 43.27 35.05
N LYS A 162 -36.28 43.92 34.57
CA LYS A 162 -37.00 44.96 35.32
C LYS A 162 -37.61 44.40 36.61
N ALA A 163 -38.21 43.21 36.56
CA ALA A 163 -38.80 42.55 37.72
C ALA A 163 -37.74 42.18 38.76
N LYS A 164 -36.60 41.60 38.33
CA LYS A 164 -35.45 41.32 39.21
C LYS A 164 -34.93 42.59 39.89
N LYS A 165 -34.73 43.66 39.13
CA LYS A 165 -34.28 44.95 39.68
C LYS A 165 -35.28 45.51 40.70
N ALA A 166 -36.57 45.46 40.38
CA ALA A 166 -37.63 45.91 41.30
C ALA A 166 -37.71 45.04 42.57
N ILE A 167 -37.50 43.73 42.46
CA ILE A 167 -37.41 42.82 43.63
C ILE A 167 -36.26 43.27 44.52
N ASP A 168 -35.07 43.46 43.96
CA ASP A 168 -33.89 43.85 44.74
C ASP A 168 -34.02 45.22 45.40
N GLU A 169 -34.54 46.23 44.66
CA GLU A 169 -34.76 47.58 45.20
C GLU A 169 -35.81 47.59 46.32
N ASN A 170 -36.95 46.91 46.13
CA ASN A 170 -37.99 46.84 47.14
C ASN A 170 -37.57 45.99 48.35
N PHE A 171 -36.80 44.92 48.13
CA PHE A 171 -36.24 44.12 49.21
C PHE A 171 -35.26 44.93 50.04
N ASN A 172 -34.32 45.64 49.41
CA ASN A 172 -33.35 46.50 50.11
C ASN A 172 -34.05 47.60 50.92
N ARG A 173 -35.13 48.19 50.37
CA ARG A 173 -35.95 49.17 51.10
C ARG A 173 -36.62 48.55 52.33
N ALA A 174 -37.24 47.38 52.19
CA ALA A 174 -37.85 46.66 53.31
C ALA A 174 -36.80 46.27 54.36
N LEU A 175 -35.65 45.74 53.94
CA LEU A 175 -34.52 45.41 54.81
C LEU A 175 -34.06 46.64 55.62
N GLY A 176 -33.92 47.80 54.97
CA GLY A 176 -33.55 49.04 55.65
C GLY A 176 -34.56 49.48 56.72
N VAL A 177 -35.86 49.43 56.42
CA VAL A 177 -36.94 49.81 57.36
C VAL A 177 -36.98 48.87 58.57
N TYR A 178 -36.96 47.56 58.33
CA TYR A 178 -37.08 46.58 59.42
C TYR A 178 -35.79 46.40 60.24
N SER A 179 -34.62 46.69 59.65
CA SER A 179 -33.34 46.72 60.36
C SER A 179 -33.28 47.85 61.41
N GLN A 180 -33.92 49.00 61.15
CA GLN A 180 -34.02 50.10 62.11
C GLN A 180 -34.98 49.80 63.28
N SER A 181 -35.83 48.79 63.17
CA SER A 181 -36.88 48.48 64.15
C SER A 181 -36.55 47.29 65.09
N ASP A 182 -35.33 46.73 65.03
CA ASP A 182 -34.86 45.54 65.79
C ASP A 182 -35.73 44.25 65.65
N PHE A 183 -36.56 44.18 64.60
CA PHE A 183 -37.40 43.01 64.33
C PHE A 183 -36.65 41.85 63.66
N LEU A 184 -35.50 42.16 63.05
CA LEU A 184 -34.67 41.20 62.34
C LEU A 184 -33.71 40.49 63.30
N ASP A 185 -33.37 39.26 62.97
CA ASP A 185 -32.30 38.49 63.62
C ASP A 185 -30.90 39.00 63.18
N GLU A 186 -29.81 38.52 63.81
CA GLU A 186 -28.44 38.93 63.48
C GLU A 186 -28.08 38.63 62.01
N ILE A 187 -28.64 37.55 61.46
CA ILE A 187 -28.45 37.12 60.06
C ILE A 187 -29.10 38.12 59.08
N ARG A 188 -30.17 38.81 59.51
CA ARG A 188 -30.97 39.82 58.79
C ARG A 188 -31.65 39.37 57.49
N GLU A 189 -30.91 38.81 56.54
CA GLU A 189 -31.41 38.27 55.28
C GLU A 189 -30.83 36.88 55.00
N THR A 190 -31.58 36.05 54.30
CA THR A 190 -31.08 34.76 53.79
C THR A 190 -31.81 34.39 52.50
N ILE A 191 -31.42 33.28 51.87
CA ILE A 191 -32.06 32.74 50.66
C ILE A 191 -32.73 31.42 51.01
N ILE A 192 -34.02 31.30 50.68
CA ILE A 192 -34.83 30.08 50.84
C ILE A 192 -35.54 29.79 49.53
N GLU A 193 -35.40 28.58 49.01
CA GLU A 193 -35.99 28.16 47.73
C GLU A 193 -35.68 29.17 46.60
N ASP A 194 -34.41 29.59 46.50
CA ASP A 194 -33.91 30.62 45.57
C ASP A 194 -34.56 32.02 45.72
N GLN A 195 -35.26 32.27 46.84
CA GLN A 195 -35.87 33.56 47.15
C GLN A 195 -35.17 34.25 48.30
N ARG A 196 -34.85 35.54 48.11
CA ARG A 196 -34.33 36.40 49.18
C ARG A 196 -35.45 36.70 50.19
N VAL A 197 -35.18 36.43 51.46
CA VAL A 197 -36.13 36.56 52.57
C VAL A 197 -35.52 37.29 53.76
N LEU A 198 -36.36 37.99 54.52
CA LEU A 198 -35.97 38.58 55.79
C LEU A 198 -35.97 37.50 56.88
N ALA A 199 -34.88 37.44 57.66
CA ALA A 199 -34.78 36.62 58.86
C ALA A 199 -35.39 37.39 60.04
N VAL A 200 -36.65 37.11 60.36
CA VAL A 200 -37.41 37.82 61.40
C VAL A 200 -37.45 36.99 62.67
N LYS A 201 -37.15 37.59 63.83
CA LYS A 201 -37.33 36.93 65.13
C LYS A 201 -38.80 36.49 65.26
N SER A 202 -39.07 35.22 65.55
CA SER A 202 -40.42 34.62 65.49
C SER A 202 -41.47 35.32 66.36
N GLY A 203 -41.06 36.01 67.43
CA GLY A 203 -41.94 36.83 68.27
C GLY A 203 -42.54 38.05 67.55
N PHE A 204 -41.88 38.54 66.49
CA PHE A 204 -42.29 39.73 65.73
C PHE A 204 -42.86 39.39 64.35
N LYS A 205 -43.12 38.12 64.04
CA LYS A 205 -43.59 37.67 62.71
C LYS A 205 -44.88 38.35 62.22
N LYS A 206 -45.75 38.82 63.13
CA LYS A 206 -46.99 39.53 62.77
C LYS A 206 -46.77 41.01 62.44
N ARG A 207 -45.60 41.57 62.75
CA ARG A 207 -45.26 42.99 62.51
C ARG A 207 -44.55 43.22 61.17
N VAL A 208 -44.01 42.17 60.56
CA VAL A 208 -43.41 42.24 59.23
C VAL A 208 -44.46 41.75 58.22
N GLN A 209 -44.95 42.65 57.38
CA GLN A 209 -45.94 42.32 56.35
C GLN A 209 -45.26 41.54 55.22
N GLY A 210 -45.79 40.35 54.92
CA GLY A 210 -45.20 39.48 53.91
C GLY A 210 -45.67 38.03 53.99
N ARG A 211 -45.15 37.21 53.06
CA ARG A 211 -45.43 35.78 52.98
C ARG A 211 -44.37 34.99 53.74
N VAL A 212 -44.80 34.11 54.66
CA VAL A 212 -43.89 33.20 55.36
C VAL A 212 -43.50 32.06 54.41
N LEU A 213 -42.20 31.88 54.17
CA LEU A 213 -41.67 30.79 53.34
C LEU A 213 -41.16 29.61 54.17
N GLY A 214 -40.82 29.83 55.44
CA GLY A 214 -40.36 28.77 56.32
C GLY A 214 -40.01 29.25 57.72
N VAL A 215 -39.62 28.31 58.58
CA VAL A 215 -39.17 28.57 59.95
C VAL A 215 -37.85 27.83 60.18
N SER A 216 -36.94 28.46 60.94
CA SER A 216 -35.67 27.84 61.36
C SER A 216 -35.87 26.55 62.16
N LYS A 217 -34.85 25.68 62.19
CA LYS A 217 -34.88 24.39 62.91
C LYS A 217 -35.20 24.54 64.41
N THR A 218 -34.83 25.65 65.04
CA THR A 218 -35.09 25.94 66.46
C THR A 218 -36.40 26.69 66.69
N GLY A 219 -37.14 27.05 65.64
CA GLY A 219 -38.39 27.82 65.75
C GLY A 219 -38.20 29.32 66.05
N SER A 220 -36.97 29.76 66.33
CA SER A 220 -36.65 31.11 66.82
C SER A 220 -36.71 32.19 65.74
N ILE A 221 -36.46 31.84 64.48
CA ILE A 221 -36.50 32.73 63.31
C ILE A 221 -37.57 32.24 62.33
N THR A 222 -38.39 33.17 61.84
CA THR A 222 -39.35 32.98 60.75
C THR A 222 -38.85 33.73 59.51
N TYR A 223 -38.83 33.04 58.38
CA TYR A 223 -38.35 33.61 57.12
C TYR A 223 -39.51 34.17 56.30
N ILE A 224 -39.48 35.48 56.07
CA ILE A 224 -40.59 36.23 55.48
C ILE A 224 -40.13 36.93 54.20
N GLN A 225 -40.82 36.67 53.09
CA GLN A 225 -40.73 37.47 51.87
C GLN A 225 -41.56 38.75 52.06
N PRO A 226 -40.96 39.96 52.00
CA PRO A 226 -41.69 41.21 52.20
C PRO A 226 -42.84 41.38 51.20
N GLU A 227 -43.98 41.90 51.65
CA GLU A 227 -45.16 42.11 50.80
C GLU A 227 -44.85 42.96 49.55
N ALA A 228 -43.99 43.98 49.70
CA ALA A 228 -43.54 44.83 48.60
C ALA A 228 -42.82 44.08 47.45
N VAL A 229 -42.30 42.88 47.72
CA VAL A 229 -41.60 42.04 46.75
C VAL A 229 -42.55 41.03 46.08
N VAL A 230 -43.60 40.59 46.77
CA VAL A 230 -44.50 39.51 46.35
C VAL A 230 -45.08 39.75 44.94
N LYS A 231 -45.55 40.96 44.66
CA LYS A 231 -46.11 41.31 43.33
C LYS A 231 -45.08 41.19 42.21
N HIS A 232 -43.87 41.69 42.44
CA HIS A 232 -42.79 41.64 41.44
C HIS A 232 -42.25 40.21 41.27
N TYR A 233 -42.26 39.40 42.34
CA TYR A 233 -41.91 38.00 42.28
C TYR A 233 -42.89 37.18 41.44
N PHE A 234 -44.20 37.36 41.64
CA PHE A 234 -45.20 36.70 40.77
C PHE A 234 -45.05 37.12 39.32
N LYS A 235 -44.81 38.41 39.04
CA LYS A 235 -44.57 38.87 37.66
C LYS A 235 -43.30 38.26 37.07
N LEU A 236 -42.22 38.14 37.86
CA LEU A 236 -41.00 37.46 37.44
C LEU A 236 -41.26 35.99 37.06
N GLN A 237 -42.02 35.26 37.89
CA GLN A 237 -42.35 33.86 37.60
C GLN A 237 -43.21 33.72 36.33
N GLU A 238 -44.22 34.58 36.16
CA GLU A 238 -45.03 34.63 34.93
C GLU A 238 -44.15 34.88 33.70
N SER A 239 -43.32 35.92 33.71
CA SER A 239 -42.43 36.23 32.58
C SER A 239 -41.41 35.12 32.31
N LEU A 240 -40.93 34.39 33.34
CA LEU A 240 -40.04 33.24 33.18
C LEU A 240 -40.75 32.03 32.54
N GLU A 241 -42.01 31.78 32.87
CA GLU A 241 -42.81 30.73 32.23
C GLU A 241 -43.13 31.07 30.78
N GLU A 242 -43.46 32.33 30.49
CA GLU A 242 -43.67 32.83 29.14
C GLU A 242 -42.39 32.77 28.31
N GLU A 243 -41.23 33.12 28.90
CA GLU A 243 -39.92 32.98 28.25
C GLU A 243 -39.67 31.53 27.82
N LYS A 244 -39.92 30.56 28.70
CA LYS A 244 -39.76 29.13 28.37
C LYS A 244 -40.65 28.70 27.21
N LYS A 245 -41.91 29.14 27.18
CA LYS A 245 -42.85 28.83 26.08
C LYS A 245 -42.41 29.49 24.78
N GLU A 246 -41.92 30.72 24.84
CA GLU A 246 -41.43 31.44 23.67
C GLU A 246 -40.16 30.80 23.11
N ILE A 247 -39.22 30.39 23.96
CA ILE A 247 -38.03 29.63 23.56
C ILE A 247 -38.45 28.31 22.90
N ASP A 248 -39.40 27.56 23.47
CA ASP A 248 -39.92 26.33 22.89
C ASP A 248 -40.50 26.56 21.48
N ARG A 249 -41.28 27.64 21.32
CA ARG A 249 -41.85 28.06 20.03
C ARG A 249 -40.77 28.39 18.99
N ILE A 250 -39.75 29.16 19.38
CA ILE A 250 -38.61 29.51 18.52
C ILE A 250 -37.87 28.24 18.07
N LEU A 251 -37.59 27.32 18.99
CA LEU A 251 -36.86 26.09 18.70
C LEU A 251 -37.67 25.13 17.81
N ARG A 252 -39.00 25.03 18.00
CA ARG A 252 -39.87 24.26 17.08
C ARG A 252 -39.88 24.86 15.67
N LYS A 253 -39.98 26.19 15.57
CA LYS A 253 -39.91 26.89 14.30
C LYS A 253 -38.56 26.62 13.61
N LEU A 254 -37.45 26.77 14.34
CA LEU A 254 -36.13 26.47 13.81
C LEU A 254 -35.99 24.99 13.41
N THR A 255 -36.52 24.06 14.21
CA THR A 255 -36.54 22.63 13.87
C THR A 255 -37.23 22.39 12.53
N ALA A 256 -38.42 22.98 12.33
CA ALA A 256 -39.15 22.85 11.07
C ALA A 256 -38.40 23.46 9.88
N GLU A 257 -37.73 24.60 10.07
CA GLU A 257 -36.93 25.22 9.01
C GLU A 257 -35.68 24.40 8.65
N ILE A 258 -35.03 23.77 9.64
CA ILE A 258 -33.86 22.91 9.43
C ILE A 258 -34.25 21.55 8.86
N ALA A 259 -35.41 21.01 9.21
CA ALA A 259 -35.91 19.72 8.72
C ALA A 259 -36.07 19.68 7.18
N ILE A 260 -36.24 20.83 6.53
CA ILE A 260 -36.26 20.92 5.05
C ILE A 260 -34.93 20.45 4.45
N PHE A 261 -33.81 20.70 5.15
CA PHE A 261 -32.45 20.33 4.73
C PHE A 261 -32.00 18.95 5.26
N GLN A 262 -32.94 18.13 5.76
CA GLN A 262 -32.63 16.81 6.31
C GLN A 262 -31.84 15.92 5.33
N PRO A 263 -32.18 15.83 4.02
CA PRO A 263 -31.42 15.01 3.07
C PRO A 263 -29.97 15.46 2.90
N GLU A 264 -29.73 16.77 2.89
CA GLU A 264 -28.39 17.35 2.79
C GLU A 264 -27.59 17.10 4.07
N ILE A 265 -28.19 17.30 5.24
CA ILE A 265 -27.52 17.03 6.53
C ILE A 265 -27.17 15.54 6.67
N ALA A 266 -28.05 14.65 6.23
CA ALA A 266 -27.76 13.21 6.18
C ALA A 266 -26.57 12.90 5.27
N SER A 267 -26.54 13.50 4.08
CA SER A 267 -25.43 13.35 3.13
C SER A 267 -24.11 13.90 3.68
N TYR A 268 -24.16 15.03 4.39
CA TYR A 268 -22.99 15.59 5.07
C TYR A 268 -22.46 14.65 6.15
N GLN A 269 -23.35 14.08 6.97
CA GLN A 269 -22.97 13.13 8.00
C GLN A 269 -22.34 11.87 7.39
N ASP A 270 -22.92 11.31 6.34
CA ASP A 270 -22.40 10.12 5.67
C ASP A 270 -21.00 10.37 5.08
N TYR A 271 -20.76 11.56 4.52
CA TYR A 271 -19.43 11.96 4.05
C TYR A 271 -18.43 12.12 5.20
N ILE A 272 -18.83 12.77 6.30
CA ILE A 272 -17.98 12.93 7.50
C ILE A 272 -17.62 11.57 8.11
N PHE A 273 -18.57 10.63 8.13
CA PHE A 273 -18.35 9.24 8.53
C PHE A 273 -17.36 8.50 7.62
N ASP A 274 -17.44 8.68 6.30
CA ASP A 274 -16.47 8.12 5.35
C ASP A 274 -15.06 8.73 5.52
N LEU A 275 -15.01 10.04 5.79
CA LEU A 275 -13.78 10.77 6.02
C LEU A 275 -13.12 10.38 7.36
N ASP A 276 -13.90 10.17 8.43
CA ASP A 276 -13.38 9.66 9.72
C ASP A 276 -12.82 8.24 9.58
N LEU A 277 -13.53 7.36 8.87
CA LEU A 277 -13.02 6.03 8.56
C LEU A 277 -11.69 6.10 7.80
N THR A 278 -11.60 6.97 6.80
CA THR A 278 -10.37 7.19 6.02
C THR A 278 -9.24 7.73 6.89
N ARG A 279 -9.53 8.73 7.73
CA ARG A 279 -8.58 9.33 8.68
C ARG A 279 -8.06 8.30 9.67
N ALA A 280 -8.93 7.47 10.25
CA ALA A 280 -8.55 6.43 11.20
C ALA A 280 -7.57 5.42 10.56
N LYS A 281 -7.84 4.98 9.31
CA LYS A 281 -6.93 4.13 8.54
C LYS A 281 -5.59 4.84 8.26
N ALA A 282 -5.61 6.13 7.92
CA ALA A 282 -4.40 6.90 7.65
C ALA A 282 -3.55 7.11 8.91
N LYS A 283 -4.18 7.34 10.08
CA LYS A 283 -3.48 7.44 11.37
C LYS A 283 -2.83 6.13 11.78
N PHE A 284 -3.50 5.01 11.54
CA PHE A 284 -2.87 3.72 11.70
C PHE A 284 -1.67 3.56 10.74
N ALA A 285 -1.83 3.93 9.47
CA ALA A 285 -0.78 3.84 8.47
C ALA A 285 0.47 4.64 8.86
N GLU A 286 0.32 5.87 9.35
CA GLU A 286 1.40 6.70 9.90
C GLU A 286 2.15 5.97 11.04
N LYS A 287 1.42 5.32 11.96
CA LYS A 287 2.02 4.61 13.11
C LYS A 287 2.88 3.41 12.71
N VAL A 288 2.48 2.69 11.66
CA VAL A 288 3.17 1.49 11.16
C VAL A 288 4.08 1.75 9.95
N ASN A 289 4.27 3.01 9.53
CA ASN A 289 4.98 3.37 8.30
C ASN A 289 4.44 2.64 7.06
N ALA A 290 3.12 2.58 6.93
CA ALA A 290 2.45 1.96 5.79
C ALA A 290 2.36 2.89 4.59
N THR A 291 2.41 2.30 3.40
CA THR A 291 2.37 2.99 2.12
C THR A 291 1.39 2.33 1.17
N LEU A 292 1.04 3.03 0.08
CA LEU A 292 0.27 2.46 -1.02
C LEU A 292 1.24 1.74 -1.99
N PRO A 293 1.25 0.40 -2.04
CA PRO A 293 2.08 -0.32 -2.99
C PRO A 293 1.54 -0.15 -4.42
N LYS A 294 2.39 -0.46 -5.41
CA LYS A 294 1.92 -0.52 -6.80
C LYS A 294 0.93 -1.67 -6.96
N ILE A 295 -0.29 -1.36 -7.38
CA ILE A 295 -1.30 -2.38 -7.62
C ILE A 295 -1.28 -2.79 -9.09
N ASN A 296 -1.26 -4.10 -9.36
CA ASN A 296 -1.21 -4.63 -10.72
C ASN A 296 -2.33 -5.62 -11.04
N GLU A 297 -2.47 -5.93 -12.33
CA GLU A 297 -3.41 -6.92 -12.86
C GLU A 297 -2.73 -8.19 -13.41
N HIS A 298 -1.41 -8.19 -13.56
CA HIS A 298 -0.62 -9.31 -14.09
C HIS A 298 -0.18 -10.30 -13.00
N GLN A 299 -1.04 -10.48 -11.98
CA GLN A 299 -0.94 -11.50 -10.93
C GLN A 299 0.44 -11.62 -10.28
N THR A 300 1.07 -10.48 -9.99
CA THR A 300 2.42 -10.44 -9.38
C THR A 300 2.36 -9.85 -7.99
N LEU A 301 2.79 -10.61 -6.99
CA LEU A 301 2.99 -10.14 -5.63
C LEU A 301 4.50 -10.03 -5.39
N ARG A 302 5.01 -8.82 -5.18
CA ARG A 302 6.41 -8.54 -4.83
C ARG A 302 6.42 -7.69 -3.58
N LEU A 303 6.74 -8.30 -2.46
CA LEU A 303 6.86 -7.62 -1.18
C LEU A 303 8.34 -7.31 -0.94
N ARG A 304 8.64 -6.03 -0.78
CA ARG A 304 9.97 -5.54 -0.42
C ARG A 304 9.89 -4.88 0.94
N ASP A 305 10.81 -5.25 1.80
CA ASP A 305 10.88 -4.79 3.19
C ASP A 305 9.51 -4.80 3.88
N ALA A 306 8.81 -5.94 3.81
CA ALA A 306 7.47 -6.07 4.37
C ALA A 306 7.52 -6.40 5.85
N TYR A 307 6.80 -5.61 6.65
CA TYR A 307 6.75 -5.75 8.10
C TYR A 307 5.41 -6.32 8.56
N HIS A 308 5.42 -7.10 9.63
CA HIS A 308 4.20 -7.52 10.29
C HIS A 308 3.68 -6.37 11.18
N PRO A 309 2.50 -5.79 10.92
CA PRO A 309 2.05 -4.56 11.58
C PRO A 309 1.86 -4.71 13.10
N LEU A 310 1.30 -5.82 13.57
CA LEU A 310 1.11 -6.04 15.02
C LEU A 310 2.45 -6.22 15.75
N LEU A 311 3.36 -7.05 15.19
CA LEU A 311 4.71 -7.21 15.71
C LEU A 311 5.49 -5.88 15.69
N TRP A 312 5.28 -5.06 14.66
CA TRP A 312 5.88 -3.73 14.57
C TRP A 312 5.47 -2.85 15.75
N LEU A 313 4.17 -2.80 16.06
CA LEU A 313 3.65 -2.03 17.18
C LEU A 313 4.20 -2.54 18.52
N GLN A 314 4.20 -3.86 18.73
CA GLN A 314 4.69 -4.48 19.96
C GLN A 314 6.19 -4.24 20.16
N ASN A 315 7.01 -4.58 19.17
CA ASN A 315 8.47 -4.44 19.29
C ASN A 315 8.89 -2.98 19.41
N LYS A 316 8.19 -2.04 18.75
CA LYS A 316 8.45 -0.61 18.92
C LYS A 316 8.14 -0.13 20.34
N ALA A 317 7.09 -0.66 20.97
CA ALA A 317 6.79 -0.36 22.38
C ALA A 317 7.85 -0.96 23.34
N GLU A 318 8.39 -2.13 23.00
CA GLU A 318 9.42 -2.83 23.78
C GLU A 318 10.87 -2.44 23.42
N ASN A 319 11.08 -1.48 22.51
CA ASN A 319 12.39 -1.10 21.96
C ASN A 319 13.21 -2.28 21.41
N LYS A 320 12.54 -3.24 20.77
CA LYS A 320 13.15 -4.40 20.10
C LYS A 320 13.33 -4.14 18.61
N GLU A 321 14.37 -4.72 18.03
CA GLU A 321 14.60 -4.71 16.58
C GLU A 321 13.50 -5.51 15.86
N ILE A 322 13.13 -5.06 14.66
CA ILE A 322 12.12 -5.70 13.82
C ILE A 322 12.74 -5.97 12.45
N PHE A 323 12.63 -7.21 11.99
CA PHE A 323 13.21 -7.62 10.71
C PHE A 323 12.12 -7.71 9.62
N PRO A 324 12.31 -7.04 8.48
CA PRO A 324 11.38 -7.15 7.37
C PRO A 324 11.57 -8.43 6.57
N GLN A 325 10.55 -8.80 5.80
CA GLN A 325 10.58 -9.91 4.84
C GLN A 325 10.52 -9.40 3.40
N THR A 326 11.32 -10.00 2.52
CA THR A 326 11.28 -9.73 1.08
C THR A 326 11.05 -11.03 0.32
N LEU A 327 9.98 -11.08 -0.48
CA LEU A 327 9.60 -12.25 -1.26
C LEU A 327 8.78 -11.86 -2.49
N ALA A 328 8.71 -12.76 -3.47
CA ALA A 328 7.95 -12.54 -4.69
C ALA A 328 7.21 -13.79 -5.14
N LEU A 329 5.90 -13.68 -5.32
CA LEU A 329 5.07 -14.64 -6.02
C LEU A 329 4.71 -14.10 -7.41
N THR A 330 4.97 -14.87 -8.45
CA THR A 330 4.72 -14.52 -9.85
C THR A 330 4.18 -15.73 -10.61
N GLU A 331 3.73 -15.58 -11.85
CA GLU A 331 3.32 -16.72 -12.67
C GLU A 331 4.42 -17.79 -12.83
N HIS A 332 5.70 -17.37 -12.79
CA HIS A 332 6.88 -18.24 -12.87
C HIS A 332 7.42 -18.66 -11.49
N ASN A 333 6.81 -18.18 -10.40
CA ASN A 333 7.18 -18.55 -9.03
C ASN A 333 5.95 -18.43 -8.14
N ARG A 334 5.04 -19.40 -8.23
CA ARG A 334 3.73 -19.32 -7.57
C ARG A 334 3.73 -19.96 -6.19
N ILE A 335 4.66 -20.88 -5.96
CA ILE A 335 4.74 -21.65 -4.72
C ILE A 335 6.09 -21.40 -4.07
N ILE A 336 6.08 -20.90 -2.84
CA ILE A 336 7.28 -20.78 -2.01
C ILE A 336 7.18 -21.79 -0.87
N CYS A 337 8.19 -22.64 -0.75
CA CYS A 337 8.32 -23.59 0.36
C CYS A 337 9.37 -23.12 1.35
N ILE A 338 8.93 -22.66 2.52
CA ILE A 338 9.80 -22.15 3.58
C ILE A 338 10.21 -23.30 4.51
N SER A 339 11.51 -23.47 4.67
CA SER A 339 12.11 -24.47 5.55
C SER A 339 13.09 -23.83 6.54
N GLY A 340 13.50 -24.59 7.55
CA GLY A 340 14.37 -24.11 8.64
C GLY A 340 13.76 -24.36 10.03
N PRO A 341 14.40 -23.87 11.11
CA PRO A 341 14.00 -24.14 12.49
C PRO A 341 12.66 -23.46 12.86
N ASN A 342 11.90 -24.01 13.81
CA ASN A 342 10.59 -23.47 14.22
C ASN A 342 10.68 -22.07 14.81
N ALA A 343 11.74 -21.78 15.56
CA ALA A 343 12.00 -20.44 16.10
C ALA A 343 12.49 -19.41 15.06
N GLY A 344 12.60 -19.79 13.77
CA GLY A 344 13.15 -18.95 12.70
C GLY A 344 12.20 -17.92 12.10
N GLY A 345 10.92 -17.85 12.52
CA GLY A 345 9.95 -16.88 12.02
C GLY A 345 9.15 -17.30 10.77
N LYS A 346 9.12 -18.61 10.44
CA LYS A 346 8.38 -19.15 9.29
C LYS A 346 6.89 -18.78 9.33
N SER A 347 6.20 -19.10 10.43
CA SER A 347 4.76 -18.82 10.61
C SER A 347 4.45 -17.32 10.59
N ILE A 348 5.33 -16.49 11.17
CA ILE A 348 5.19 -15.02 11.15
C ILE A 348 5.27 -14.50 9.72
N THR A 349 6.10 -15.08 8.87
CA THR A 349 6.19 -14.69 7.45
C THR A 349 4.90 -15.00 6.70
N LEU A 350 4.30 -16.17 6.94
CA LEU A 350 2.98 -16.50 6.38
C LEU A 350 1.90 -15.52 6.84
N LYS A 351 1.83 -15.27 8.15
CA LYS A 351 0.90 -14.28 8.73
C LYS A 351 1.12 -12.89 8.15
N THR A 352 2.37 -12.47 7.96
CA THR A 352 2.71 -11.18 7.35
C THR A 352 2.09 -11.08 5.97
N VAL A 353 2.36 -12.03 5.07
CA VAL A 353 1.82 -11.98 3.70
C VAL A 353 0.29 -11.97 3.70
N GLY A 354 -0.34 -12.84 4.49
CA GLY A 354 -1.80 -12.93 4.57
C GLY A 354 -2.43 -11.67 5.14
N LEU A 355 -1.90 -11.13 6.23
CA LEU A 355 -2.42 -9.94 6.89
C LEU A 355 -2.26 -8.70 6.00
N LEU A 356 -1.12 -8.54 5.32
CA LEU A 356 -0.91 -7.46 4.35
C LEU A 356 -1.89 -7.56 3.17
N GLN A 357 -2.17 -8.78 2.70
CA GLN A 357 -3.17 -8.99 1.65
C GLN A 357 -4.58 -8.59 2.11
N LEU A 358 -4.95 -8.90 3.36
CA LEU A 358 -6.23 -8.52 3.93
C LEU A 358 -6.34 -7.00 4.11
N MET A 359 -5.28 -6.36 4.61
CA MET A 359 -5.20 -4.91 4.73
C MET A 359 -5.45 -4.23 3.39
N LEU A 360 -4.70 -4.63 2.35
CA LEU A 360 -4.85 -4.10 0.99
C LEU A 360 -6.30 -4.22 0.51
N GLN A 361 -6.89 -5.42 0.61
CA GLN A 361 -8.25 -5.67 0.14
C GLN A 361 -9.35 -5.07 1.02
N SER A 362 -9.03 -4.61 2.23
CA SER A 362 -9.92 -3.86 3.12
C SER A 362 -9.74 -2.33 3.05
N GLY A 363 -8.92 -1.86 2.10
CA GLY A 363 -8.69 -0.43 1.93
C GLY A 363 -7.73 0.17 2.96
N ILE A 364 -6.89 -0.65 3.60
CA ILE A 364 -5.91 -0.26 4.61
C ILE A 364 -4.52 -0.32 3.97
N LEU A 365 -3.71 0.73 4.14
CA LEU A 365 -2.34 0.78 3.60
C LEU A 365 -1.44 -0.24 4.30
N VAL A 366 -0.38 -0.69 3.61
CA VAL A 366 0.48 -1.79 4.08
C VAL A 366 1.90 -1.33 4.40
N PRO A 367 2.53 -1.81 5.50
CA PRO A 367 3.92 -1.50 5.88
C PRO A 367 4.93 -2.25 5.00
N VAL A 368 5.16 -1.70 3.81
CA VAL A 368 6.09 -2.21 2.80
C VAL A 368 6.84 -1.05 2.15
N HIS A 369 7.96 -1.36 1.49
CA HIS A 369 8.65 -0.39 0.66
C HIS A 369 7.78 0.05 -0.54
N PRO A 370 7.76 1.33 -0.97
CA PRO A 370 6.91 1.84 -2.06
C PRO A 370 7.08 1.16 -3.42
N LYS A 371 8.25 0.55 -3.67
CA LYS A 371 8.53 -0.28 -4.86
C LYS A 371 7.91 -1.68 -4.81
N SER A 372 7.18 -2.02 -3.75
CA SER A 372 6.42 -3.26 -3.66
C SER A 372 5.27 -3.27 -4.65
N GLU A 373 4.89 -4.47 -5.08
CA GLU A 373 3.84 -4.70 -6.05
C GLU A 373 2.84 -5.71 -5.46
N MET A 374 1.55 -5.42 -5.53
CA MET A 374 0.51 -6.34 -5.03
C MET A 374 -0.64 -6.43 -6.03
N PHE A 375 -1.41 -7.50 -5.96
CA PHE A 375 -2.62 -7.68 -6.76
C PHE A 375 -3.75 -8.26 -5.89
N PHE A 376 -4.96 -8.29 -6.45
CA PHE A 376 -6.14 -8.77 -5.75
C PHE A 376 -6.31 -10.28 -5.97
N PHE A 377 -6.41 -11.03 -4.86
CA PHE A 377 -6.81 -12.43 -4.86
C PHE A 377 -8.31 -12.56 -4.67
N ASP A 378 -8.91 -13.53 -5.36
CA ASP A 378 -10.31 -13.86 -5.19
C ASP A 378 -10.54 -14.63 -3.89
N LYS A 379 -9.55 -15.42 -3.46
CA LYS A 379 -9.64 -16.30 -2.30
C LYS A 379 -8.33 -16.28 -1.52
N VAL A 380 -8.40 -16.14 -0.20
CA VAL A 380 -7.28 -16.47 0.70
C VAL A 380 -7.74 -17.60 1.59
N MET A 381 -6.97 -18.66 1.63
CA MET A 381 -7.25 -19.84 2.45
C MET A 381 -6.03 -20.17 3.29
N THR A 382 -6.27 -20.44 4.56
CA THR A 382 -5.21 -20.65 5.55
C THR A 382 -5.38 -22.00 6.22
N ASP A 383 -4.25 -22.58 6.62
CA ASP A 383 -4.18 -23.63 7.62
C ASP A 383 -2.99 -23.31 8.51
N ILE A 384 -3.18 -22.34 9.42
CA ILE A 384 -2.13 -21.82 10.31
C ILE A 384 -2.52 -22.10 11.77
N GLY A 385 -1.55 -22.60 12.55
CA GLY A 385 -1.66 -22.77 14.00
C GLY A 385 -2.17 -24.14 14.46
N ASP A 386 -2.29 -24.25 15.78
CA ASP A 386 -2.79 -25.41 16.49
C ASP A 386 -4.30 -25.26 16.74
N ASN A 387 -5.13 -25.97 15.97
CA ASN A 387 -6.57 -26.03 16.22
C ASN A 387 -6.85 -26.92 17.44
N GLN A 388 -6.46 -26.46 18.63
CA GLN A 388 -6.81 -27.09 19.92
C GLN A 388 -8.07 -26.43 20.50
N SER A 389 -9.20 -26.51 19.80
CA SER A 389 -10.48 -26.22 20.44
C SER A 389 -10.95 -27.45 21.20
N ILE A 390 -11.39 -27.26 22.44
CA ILE A 390 -11.96 -28.29 23.33
C ILE A 390 -13.16 -28.98 22.66
N GLU A 391 -13.84 -28.30 21.73
CA GLU A 391 -14.98 -28.83 20.96
C GLU A 391 -14.59 -29.86 19.88
N ASN A 392 -13.31 -29.93 19.48
CA ASN A 392 -12.83 -30.93 18.52
C ASN A 392 -12.32 -32.18 19.26
N HIS A 393 -13.24 -32.98 19.80
CA HIS A 393 -12.98 -34.29 20.41
C HIS A 393 -12.38 -35.36 19.45
N LEU A 394 -11.93 -34.99 18.24
CA LEU A 394 -11.32 -35.85 17.23
C LEU A 394 -9.96 -35.27 16.84
N SER A 395 -8.95 -36.13 16.82
CA SER A 395 -7.52 -35.88 16.57
C SER A 395 -7.20 -34.65 15.71
N THR A 396 -6.24 -33.83 16.14
CA THR A 396 -5.73 -32.61 15.47
C THR A 396 -5.51 -32.80 13.96
N TYR A 397 -5.09 -34.00 13.57
CA TYR A 397 -4.89 -34.41 12.18
C TYR A 397 -6.18 -34.46 11.34
N SER A 398 -7.28 -34.98 11.90
CA SER A 398 -8.57 -35.08 11.20
C SER A 398 -9.15 -33.69 10.89
N SER A 399 -8.98 -32.74 11.81
CA SER A 399 -9.36 -31.34 11.61
C SER A 399 -8.58 -30.69 10.47
N ARG A 400 -7.25 -30.87 10.44
CA ARG A 400 -6.38 -30.42 9.34
C ARG A 400 -6.77 -31.05 7.99
N LEU A 401 -7.04 -32.35 7.95
CA LEU A 401 -7.51 -33.01 6.72
C LEU A 401 -8.86 -32.48 6.24
N LYS A 402 -9.78 -32.16 7.16
CA LYS A 402 -11.06 -31.56 6.80
C LYS A 402 -10.88 -30.16 6.20
N LYS A 403 -9.99 -29.34 6.76
CA LYS A 403 -9.59 -28.04 6.19
C LYS A 403 -8.94 -28.22 4.81
N MET A 404 -7.99 -29.15 4.67
CA MET A 404 -7.32 -29.44 3.40
C MET A 404 -8.32 -29.90 2.33
N SER A 405 -9.27 -30.77 2.68
CA SER A 405 -10.37 -31.18 1.79
C SER A 405 -11.23 -29.99 1.34
N HIS A 406 -11.43 -28.99 2.21
CA HIS A 406 -12.11 -27.75 1.84
C HIS A 406 -11.28 -26.91 0.86
N ILE A 407 -9.97 -26.78 1.11
CA ILE A 407 -9.02 -26.05 0.25
C ILE A 407 -8.97 -26.67 -1.14
N ILE A 408 -8.77 -27.99 -1.24
CA ILE A 408 -8.69 -28.73 -2.51
C ILE A 408 -9.92 -28.51 -3.39
N ARG A 409 -11.11 -28.46 -2.79
CA ARG A 409 -12.38 -28.25 -3.53
C ARG A 409 -12.54 -26.84 -4.10
N LYS A 410 -11.82 -25.85 -3.57
CA LYS A 410 -12.02 -24.43 -3.91
C LYS A 410 -10.82 -23.75 -4.55
N ALA A 411 -9.62 -24.32 -4.40
CA ALA A 411 -8.38 -23.73 -4.88
C ALA A 411 -8.35 -23.62 -6.41
N ASP A 412 -7.89 -22.47 -6.88
CA ASP A 412 -7.73 -22.12 -8.29
C ASP A 412 -6.58 -21.11 -8.48
N LYS A 413 -6.39 -20.66 -9.72
CA LYS A 413 -5.35 -19.70 -10.10
C LYS A 413 -5.42 -18.33 -9.40
N ASN A 414 -6.55 -17.96 -8.81
CA ASN A 414 -6.75 -16.69 -8.11
C ASN A 414 -6.78 -16.88 -6.58
N THR A 415 -6.31 -18.03 -6.10
CA THR A 415 -6.27 -18.39 -4.69
C THR A 415 -4.86 -18.23 -4.13
N LEU A 416 -4.73 -17.55 -2.99
CA LEU A 416 -3.54 -17.54 -2.14
C LEU A 416 -3.72 -18.54 -0.99
N LEU A 417 -2.84 -19.52 -0.92
CA LEU A 417 -2.79 -20.55 0.11
C LEU A 417 -1.66 -20.25 1.08
N LEU A 418 -1.96 -20.24 2.39
CA LEU A 418 -0.97 -20.04 3.44
C LEU A 418 -1.07 -21.23 4.40
N ILE A 419 -0.12 -22.16 4.32
CA ILE A 419 -0.19 -23.43 5.06
C ILE A 419 1.04 -23.59 5.94
N ASP A 420 0.83 -23.71 7.23
CA ASP A 420 1.89 -23.92 8.21
C ASP A 420 2.05 -25.42 8.52
N GLU A 421 3.29 -25.87 8.67
CA GLU A 421 3.69 -27.25 8.93
C GLU A 421 3.01 -28.27 8.01
N PHE A 422 3.12 -28.03 6.71
CA PHE A 422 2.50 -28.81 5.65
C PHE A 422 2.84 -30.30 5.74
N GLY A 423 1.80 -31.14 5.90
CA GLY A 423 1.91 -32.60 6.01
C GLY A 423 2.12 -33.16 7.42
N THR A 424 2.16 -32.31 8.45
CA THR A 424 2.40 -32.77 9.83
C THR A 424 1.13 -33.26 10.53
N GLY A 425 1.29 -34.11 11.55
CA GLY A 425 0.19 -34.63 12.38
C GLY A 425 -0.13 -36.12 12.22
N SER A 426 0.65 -36.86 11.42
CA SER A 426 0.54 -38.31 11.24
C SER A 426 1.92 -38.94 11.14
N ASP A 427 1.97 -40.23 10.82
CA ASP A 427 3.19 -40.95 10.44
C ASP A 427 4.00 -40.13 9.40
N PRO A 428 5.28 -39.81 9.66
CA PRO A 428 6.11 -39.03 8.76
C PRO A 428 6.17 -39.55 7.32
N GLU A 429 6.18 -40.87 7.11
CA GLU A 429 6.27 -41.44 5.77
C GLU A 429 4.96 -41.23 4.98
N LEU A 430 3.83 -41.58 5.59
CA LEU A 430 2.51 -41.43 4.96
C LEU A 430 2.09 -39.97 4.84
N GLY A 431 2.40 -39.16 5.84
CA GLY A 431 2.13 -37.72 5.87
C GLY A 431 2.94 -36.96 4.82
N GLY A 432 4.21 -37.32 4.63
CA GLY A 432 5.07 -36.79 3.58
C GLY A 432 4.53 -37.08 2.18
N ALA A 433 4.15 -38.33 1.89
CA ALA A 433 3.61 -38.73 0.59
C ALA A 433 2.27 -38.04 0.27
N LEU A 434 1.38 -37.92 1.25
CA LEU A 434 0.10 -37.24 1.06
C LEU A 434 0.28 -35.74 0.83
N ALA A 435 1.19 -35.09 1.56
CA ALA A 435 1.52 -33.69 1.37
C ALA A 435 2.10 -33.41 -0.02
N GLU A 436 2.94 -34.31 -0.53
CA GLU A 436 3.48 -34.25 -1.89
C GLU A 436 2.35 -34.26 -2.94
N SER A 437 1.39 -35.19 -2.84
CA SER A 437 0.23 -35.22 -3.73
C SER A 437 -0.62 -33.95 -3.65
N PHE A 438 -0.78 -33.35 -2.47
CA PHE A 438 -1.49 -32.07 -2.32
C PHE A 438 -0.73 -30.91 -2.97
N LEU A 439 0.60 -30.87 -2.83
CA LEU A 439 1.44 -29.86 -3.47
C LEU A 439 1.31 -29.92 -4.99
N GLU A 440 1.41 -31.12 -5.57
CA GLU A 440 1.23 -31.34 -7.00
C GLU A 440 -0.14 -30.86 -7.47
N PHE A 441 -1.21 -31.20 -6.74
CA PHE A 441 -2.55 -30.72 -7.05
C PHE A 441 -2.63 -29.19 -7.08
N PHE A 442 -2.07 -28.50 -6.07
CA PHE A 442 -2.09 -27.03 -6.04
C PHE A 442 -1.25 -26.42 -7.17
N TYR A 443 -0.14 -27.04 -7.52
CA TYR A 443 0.72 -26.65 -8.64
C TYR A 443 -0.03 -26.78 -9.98
N GLU A 444 -0.73 -27.89 -10.22
CA GLU A 444 -1.56 -28.11 -11.41
C GLU A 444 -2.71 -27.11 -11.50
N LYS A 445 -3.37 -26.80 -10.36
CA LYS A 445 -4.43 -25.79 -10.28
C LYS A 445 -3.94 -24.36 -10.49
N LYS A 446 -2.63 -24.16 -10.61
CA LYS A 446 -1.99 -22.87 -10.78
C LYS A 446 -2.19 -21.91 -9.60
N SER A 447 -2.44 -22.47 -8.41
CA SER A 447 -2.68 -21.67 -7.20
C SER A 447 -1.39 -21.01 -6.73
N PHE A 448 -1.53 -19.89 -6.02
CA PHE A 448 -0.42 -19.26 -5.31
C PHE A 448 -0.34 -19.86 -3.90
N ALA A 449 0.85 -20.21 -3.44
CA ALA A 449 1.02 -20.83 -2.13
C ALA A 449 2.31 -20.40 -1.43
N ILE A 450 2.22 -20.16 -0.12
CA ILE A 450 3.37 -20.13 0.77
C ILE A 450 3.14 -21.22 1.80
N ILE A 451 4.03 -22.20 1.80
CA ILE A 451 3.95 -23.36 2.68
C ILE A 451 5.18 -23.43 3.55
N THR A 452 5.04 -23.84 4.81
CA THR A 452 6.19 -24.20 5.65
C THR A 452 6.26 -25.72 5.77
N THR A 453 7.46 -26.29 5.74
CA THR A 453 7.60 -27.74 5.91
C THR A 453 8.90 -28.13 6.61
N HIS A 454 8.84 -29.31 7.22
CA HIS A 454 10.00 -30.03 7.77
C HIS A 454 10.39 -31.23 6.93
N TYR A 455 9.57 -31.63 5.95
CA TYR A 455 9.80 -32.85 5.20
C TYR A 455 10.76 -32.64 4.04
N THR A 456 11.75 -33.52 3.96
CA THR A 456 12.77 -33.50 2.90
C THR A 456 12.20 -33.82 1.52
N ASN A 457 11.21 -34.72 1.43
CA ASN A 457 10.58 -35.07 0.14
C ASN A 457 9.89 -33.84 -0.49
N ILE A 458 9.22 -33.00 0.30
CA ILE A 458 8.60 -31.77 -0.19
C ILE A 458 9.65 -30.79 -0.74
N LYS A 459 10.78 -30.62 -0.05
CA LYS A 459 11.90 -29.76 -0.53
C LYS A 459 12.41 -30.24 -1.90
N LEU A 460 12.52 -31.56 -2.08
CA LEU A 460 12.97 -32.19 -3.33
C LEU A 460 11.96 -32.00 -4.46
N VAL A 461 10.67 -32.18 -4.19
CA VAL A 461 9.60 -32.00 -5.20
C VAL A 461 9.54 -30.54 -5.66
N VAL A 462 9.60 -29.59 -4.72
CA VAL A 462 9.62 -28.15 -5.04
C VAL A 462 10.80 -27.79 -5.94
N GLU A 463 11.97 -28.41 -5.72
CA GLU A 463 13.16 -28.19 -6.56
C GLU A 463 12.98 -28.67 -8.01
N GLN A 464 12.15 -29.70 -8.22
CA GLN A 464 11.87 -30.26 -9.55
C GLN A 464 10.79 -29.47 -10.31
N LEU A 465 10.00 -28.65 -9.61
CA LEU A 465 8.88 -27.90 -10.16
C LEU A 465 9.32 -26.52 -10.66
N PRO A 466 9.23 -26.21 -11.98
CA PRO A 466 9.75 -24.96 -12.53
C PRO A 466 9.14 -23.67 -11.96
N ASN A 467 7.88 -23.70 -11.53
CA ASN A 467 7.16 -22.53 -10.99
C ASN A 467 7.02 -22.56 -9.47
N ALA A 468 7.89 -23.31 -8.78
CA ALA A 468 7.97 -23.38 -7.34
C ALA A 468 9.42 -23.14 -6.89
N GLN A 469 9.60 -22.62 -5.68
CA GLN A 469 10.93 -22.29 -5.17
C GLN A 469 11.05 -22.59 -3.68
N ASN A 470 12.18 -23.17 -3.31
CA ASN A 470 12.54 -23.33 -1.90
C ASN A 470 12.97 -21.99 -1.30
N ALA A 471 12.71 -21.81 -0.01
CA ALA A 471 13.21 -20.70 0.77
C ALA A 471 13.63 -21.18 2.17
N ALA A 472 14.62 -20.50 2.74
CA ALA A 472 15.21 -20.84 4.03
C ALA A 472 15.12 -19.66 4.98
N MET A 473 14.74 -19.92 6.22
CA MET A 473 14.97 -18.96 7.30
C MET A 473 16.41 -19.04 7.77
N LEU A 474 17.11 -17.91 7.69
CA LEU A 474 18.51 -17.83 8.08
C LEU A 474 18.69 -17.97 9.59
N PHE A 475 19.74 -18.71 9.96
CA PHE A 475 20.12 -19.02 11.32
C PHE A 475 21.63 -18.84 11.44
N ASP A 476 22.09 -18.14 12.47
CA ASP A 476 23.51 -17.98 12.71
C ASP A 476 24.07 -19.19 13.47
N GLU A 477 24.97 -19.91 12.82
CA GLU A 477 25.62 -21.11 13.37
C GLU A 477 26.51 -20.81 14.58
N ASN A 478 27.02 -19.58 14.72
CA ASN A 478 27.94 -19.22 15.81
C ASN A 478 27.17 -18.82 17.07
N SER A 479 26.19 -17.94 16.93
CA SER A 479 25.38 -17.45 18.06
C SER A 479 24.20 -18.36 18.40
N LEU A 480 23.86 -19.31 17.51
CA LEU A 480 22.66 -20.15 17.60
C LEU A 480 21.38 -19.31 17.68
N GLU A 481 21.36 -18.17 16.99
CA GLU A 481 20.23 -17.24 16.95
C GLU A 481 19.57 -17.19 15.57
N PRO A 482 18.23 -17.14 15.51
CA PRO A 482 17.53 -16.89 14.26
C PRO A 482 17.81 -15.47 13.78
N LEU A 483 18.17 -15.31 12.51
CA LEU A 483 18.39 -14.00 11.88
C LEU A 483 17.08 -13.37 11.37
N TYR A 484 15.96 -14.09 11.49
CA TYR A 484 14.62 -13.69 11.01
C TYR A 484 14.60 -13.17 9.57
N LYS A 485 15.52 -13.65 8.73
CA LYS A 485 15.67 -13.23 7.35
C LYS A 485 15.39 -14.41 6.42
N LEU A 486 14.45 -14.21 5.51
CA LEU A 486 14.12 -15.19 4.48
C LEU A 486 15.13 -15.09 3.31
N GLU A 487 15.76 -16.22 2.97
CA GLU A 487 16.55 -16.36 1.75
C GLU A 487 15.78 -17.23 0.73
N ILE A 488 15.54 -16.66 -0.44
CA ILE A 488 14.80 -17.32 -1.53
C ILE A 488 15.78 -18.10 -2.41
N GLY A 489 15.40 -19.32 -2.81
CA GLY A 489 16.15 -20.17 -3.72
C GLY A 489 16.91 -21.33 -3.07
N GLN A 490 16.90 -21.44 -1.75
CA GLN A 490 17.61 -22.49 -1.00
C GLN A 490 16.68 -23.12 0.03
N ALA A 491 16.83 -24.42 0.31
CA ALA A 491 16.17 -25.02 1.46
C ALA A 491 17.05 -24.91 2.72
N GLY A 492 16.40 -24.70 3.86
CA GLY A 492 17.02 -24.65 5.17
C GLY A 492 17.28 -26.05 5.75
N SER A 493 18.38 -26.16 6.47
CA SER A 493 18.70 -27.31 7.31
C SER A 493 17.87 -27.34 8.59
N SER A 494 17.69 -28.54 9.14
CA SER A 494 17.06 -28.76 10.43
C SER A 494 18.09 -28.57 11.55
N PHE A 495 17.96 -27.49 12.33
CA PHE A 495 18.88 -27.17 13.46
C PHE A 495 18.40 -27.73 14.81
N THR A 496 17.77 -28.91 14.80
CA THR A 496 17.09 -29.47 15.99
C THR A 496 18.05 -29.69 17.15
N PHE A 497 19.29 -30.11 16.89
CA PHE A 497 20.26 -30.41 17.93
C PHE A 497 20.94 -29.15 18.48
N GLU A 498 21.15 -28.16 17.63
CA GLU A 498 21.74 -26.86 17.95
C GLU A 498 20.77 -26.04 18.81
N VAL A 499 19.47 -26.10 18.49
CA VAL A 499 18.41 -25.52 19.34
C VAL A 499 18.33 -26.25 20.68
N ALA A 500 18.47 -27.58 20.71
CA ALA A 500 18.51 -28.34 21.97
C ALA A 500 19.71 -27.93 22.85
N GLU A 501 20.87 -27.70 22.26
CA GLU A 501 22.07 -27.22 22.96
C GLU A 501 21.86 -25.82 23.56
N LYS A 502 21.26 -24.89 22.81
CA LYS A 502 20.86 -23.57 23.31
C LYS A 502 19.90 -23.64 24.49
N ASN A 503 18.96 -24.58 24.47
CA ASN A 503 18.02 -24.84 25.57
C ASN A 503 18.66 -25.60 26.74
N LYS A 504 20.00 -25.68 26.79
CA LYS A 504 20.78 -26.26 27.88
C LYS A 504 20.50 -27.75 28.09
N ILE A 505 20.10 -28.47 27.04
CA ILE A 505 19.99 -29.93 27.09
C ILE A 505 21.41 -30.52 27.20
N PRO A 506 21.67 -31.43 28.15
CA PRO A 506 23.01 -31.98 28.35
C PRO A 506 23.63 -32.61 27.09
N PRO A 507 24.90 -32.33 26.76
CA PRO A 507 25.55 -32.80 25.53
C PRO A 507 25.55 -34.33 25.37
N PHE A 508 25.53 -35.09 26.45
CA PHE A 508 25.48 -36.55 26.38
C PHE A 508 24.14 -37.07 25.83
N ILE A 509 23.03 -36.39 26.11
CA ILE A 509 21.70 -36.71 25.55
C ILE A 509 21.67 -36.38 24.07
N ILE A 510 22.18 -35.21 23.69
CA ILE A 510 22.29 -34.78 22.29
C ILE A 510 23.15 -35.77 21.48
N ARG A 511 24.30 -36.18 22.02
CA ARG A 511 25.17 -37.20 21.40
C ARG A 511 24.48 -38.57 21.29
N SER A 512 23.68 -38.96 22.28
CA SER A 512 22.90 -40.20 22.22
C SER A 512 21.85 -40.13 21.13
N ALA A 513 21.10 -39.02 21.04
CA ALA A 513 20.10 -38.78 20.01
C ALA A 513 20.72 -38.75 18.60
N LYS A 514 21.85 -38.08 18.40
CA LYS A 514 22.60 -38.07 17.12
C LYS A 514 23.02 -39.47 16.65
N ARG A 515 23.23 -40.44 17.56
CA ARG A 515 23.54 -41.83 17.20
C ARG A 515 22.31 -42.66 16.84
N LYS A 516 21.12 -42.27 17.32
CA LYS A 516 19.85 -42.97 17.07
C LYS A 516 19.19 -42.56 15.76
N VAL A 517 19.48 -41.36 15.25
CA VAL A 517 19.01 -40.94 13.92
C VAL A 517 19.81 -41.70 12.87
N GLU A 518 19.12 -42.26 11.87
CA GLU A 518 19.75 -42.93 10.74
C GLU A 518 20.74 -42.00 10.05
N LYS A 519 21.97 -42.49 9.84
CA LYS A 519 23.04 -41.71 9.21
C LYS A 519 22.62 -41.24 7.81
N ASP A 520 21.81 -42.02 7.11
CA ASP A 520 21.39 -41.74 5.74
C ASP A 520 20.45 -40.53 5.67
N VAL A 521 19.48 -40.41 6.58
CA VAL A 521 18.56 -39.26 6.62
C VAL A 521 19.29 -37.95 6.89
N VAL A 522 20.21 -37.93 7.87
CA VAL A 522 20.98 -36.72 8.21
C VAL A 522 21.96 -36.34 7.11
N ASN A 523 22.60 -37.34 6.47
CA ASN A 523 23.52 -37.09 5.36
C ASN A 523 22.78 -36.60 4.11
N LEU A 524 21.57 -37.13 3.83
CA LEU A 524 20.76 -36.71 2.70
C LEU A 524 20.36 -35.24 2.85
N ASP A 525 19.81 -34.86 4.02
CA ASP A 525 19.38 -33.49 4.29
C ASP A 525 20.55 -32.49 4.17
N LYS A 526 21.73 -32.84 4.71
CA LYS A 526 22.95 -32.02 4.57
C LYS A 526 23.44 -31.92 3.13
N THR A 527 23.38 -33.01 2.39
CA THR A 527 23.83 -33.04 0.99
C THR A 527 22.89 -32.22 0.11
N ILE A 528 21.58 -32.29 0.35
CA ILE A 528 20.56 -31.50 -0.38
C ILE A 528 20.79 -30.01 -0.13
N VAL A 529 20.95 -29.59 1.12
CA VAL A 529 21.19 -28.18 1.46
C VAL A 529 22.47 -27.68 0.81
N LYS A 530 23.56 -28.45 0.88
CA LYS A 530 24.84 -28.07 0.28
C LYS A 530 24.77 -27.98 -1.26
N LEU A 531 24.14 -28.95 -1.92
CA LEU A 531 23.96 -28.93 -3.37
C LEU A 531 23.07 -27.76 -3.82
N GLN A 532 22.04 -27.42 -3.04
CA GLN A 532 21.18 -26.27 -3.33
C GLN A 532 21.92 -24.95 -3.14
N GLN A 533 22.75 -24.82 -2.09
CA GLN A 533 23.62 -23.67 -1.89
C GLN A 533 24.59 -23.48 -3.07
N GLU A 534 25.31 -24.54 -3.46
CA GLU A 534 26.24 -24.49 -4.60
C GLU A 534 25.51 -24.14 -5.91
N LYS A 535 24.34 -24.74 -6.17
CA LYS A 535 23.52 -24.42 -7.35
C LYS A 535 23.06 -22.97 -7.35
N PHE A 536 22.58 -22.46 -6.21
CA PHE A 536 22.14 -21.08 -6.07
C PHE A 536 23.29 -20.10 -6.28
N GLU A 537 24.48 -20.36 -5.71
CA GLU A 537 25.67 -19.55 -5.96
C GLU A 537 26.03 -19.53 -7.45
N VAL A 538 25.97 -20.68 -8.13
CA VAL A 538 26.21 -20.78 -9.56
C VAL A 538 25.17 -19.99 -10.36
N GLU A 539 23.88 -20.07 -10.02
CA GLU A 539 22.82 -19.31 -10.68
C GLU A 539 22.97 -17.79 -10.47
N LYS A 540 23.34 -17.37 -9.26
CA LYS A 540 23.62 -15.97 -8.94
C LYS A 540 24.83 -15.45 -9.70
N LEU A 541 25.92 -16.21 -9.75
CA LEU A 541 27.09 -15.87 -10.55
C LEU A 541 26.75 -15.79 -12.04
N LYS A 542 25.88 -16.68 -12.54
CA LYS A 542 25.42 -16.69 -13.93
C LYS A 542 24.57 -15.46 -14.26
N THR A 543 23.65 -15.05 -13.38
CA THR A 543 22.85 -13.84 -13.58
C THR A 543 23.71 -12.57 -13.50
N ASP A 544 24.61 -12.48 -12.53
CA ASP A 544 25.57 -11.38 -12.40
C ASP A 544 26.50 -11.27 -13.64
N LEU A 545 26.98 -12.42 -14.15
CA LEU A 545 27.77 -12.47 -15.38
C LEU A 545 26.96 -12.03 -16.59
N SER A 546 25.69 -12.44 -16.70
CA SER A 546 24.82 -12.03 -17.80
C SER A 546 24.59 -10.51 -17.80
N GLN A 547 24.27 -9.92 -16.63
CA GLN A 547 24.10 -8.47 -16.50
C GLN A 547 25.39 -7.70 -16.80
N LYS A 548 26.54 -8.18 -16.32
CA LYS A 548 27.84 -7.59 -16.65
C LYS A 548 28.13 -7.68 -18.15
N LYS A 549 27.81 -8.80 -18.79
CA LYS A 549 28.02 -8.99 -20.23
C LYS A 549 27.18 -8.00 -21.04
N GLU A 550 25.90 -7.84 -20.69
CA GLU A 550 24.99 -6.87 -21.32
C GLU A 550 25.51 -5.43 -21.13
N SER A 551 25.93 -5.06 -19.92
CA SER A 551 26.54 -3.75 -19.65
C SER A 551 27.83 -3.51 -20.44
N VAL A 552 28.65 -4.54 -20.66
CA VAL A 552 29.87 -4.45 -21.48
C VAL A 552 29.53 -4.29 -22.96
N GLU A 553 28.51 -4.99 -23.46
CA GLU A 553 28.01 -4.84 -24.82
C GLU A 553 27.47 -3.42 -25.06
N ASP A 554 26.66 -2.89 -24.14
CA ASP A 554 26.16 -1.50 -24.21
C ASP A 554 27.29 -0.46 -24.20
N LYS A 555 28.29 -0.64 -23.32
CA LYS A 555 29.47 0.22 -23.28
C LYS A 555 30.27 0.14 -24.57
N ARG A 556 30.41 -1.05 -25.15
CA ARG A 556 31.10 -1.27 -26.42
C ARG A 556 30.38 -0.56 -27.56
N ASP A 557 29.06 -0.65 -27.63
CA ASP A 557 28.24 0.02 -28.63
C ASP A 557 28.32 1.55 -28.50
N ASN A 558 28.31 2.07 -27.27
CA ASN A 558 28.50 3.50 -27.00
C ASN A 558 29.90 3.99 -27.39
N LEU A 559 30.95 3.22 -27.09
CA LEU A 559 32.32 3.53 -27.52
C LEU A 559 32.44 3.51 -29.04
N GLN A 560 31.77 2.58 -29.72
CA GLN A 560 31.78 2.52 -31.18
C GLN A 560 31.11 3.76 -31.80
N LYS A 561 29.95 4.18 -31.29
CA LYS A 561 29.28 5.43 -31.70
C LYS A 561 30.17 6.66 -31.46
N LEU A 562 30.82 6.73 -30.30
CA LEU A 562 31.72 7.85 -29.98
C LEU A 562 32.94 7.88 -30.90
N ASN A 563 33.50 6.73 -31.24
CA ASN A 563 34.62 6.63 -32.17
C ASN A 563 34.21 7.05 -33.59
N GLU A 564 33.01 6.67 -34.05
CA GLU A 564 32.45 7.13 -35.32
C GLU A 564 32.24 8.66 -35.33
N GLN A 565 31.75 9.24 -34.24
CA GLN A 565 31.63 10.70 -34.10
C GLN A 565 33.00 11.40 -34.10
N LEU A 566 34.00 10.84 -33.44
CA LEU A 566 35.37 11.37 -33.44
C LEU A 566 35.98 11.31 -34.85
N GLN A 567 35.80 10.21 -35.57
CA GLN A 567 36.26 10.09 -36.95
C GLN A 567 35.57 11.11 -37.87
N GLN A 568 34.25 11.33 -37.70
CA GLN A 568 33.54 12.38 -38.44
C GLN A 568 34.06 13.78 -38.11
N LYS A 569 34.30 14.08 -36.83
CA LYS A 569 34.90 15.36 -36.42
C LYS A 569 36.30 15.55 -36.99
N LEU A 570 37.15 14.53 -36.96
CA LEU A 570 38.49 14.56 -37.56
C LEU A 570 38.43 14.78 -39.06
N PHE A 571 37.51 14.10 -39.76
CA PHE A 571 37.30 14.29 -41.19
C PHE A 571 36.85 15.72 -41.52
N ASN A 572 35.91 16.27 -40.75
CA ASN A 572 35.46 17.65 -40.92
C ASN A 572 36.58 18.65 -40.64
N PHE A 573 37.40 18.40 -39.61
CA PHE A 573 38.58 19.20 -39.31
C PHE A 573 39.60 19.18 -40.44
N GLN A 574 39.89 18.01 -41.02
CA GLN A 574 40.78 17.91 -42.18
C GLN A 574 40.24 18.67 -43.38
N LYS A 575 38.93 18.60 -43.65
CA LYS A 575 38.28 19.35 -44.73
C LYS A 575 38.40 20.86 -44.53
N LEU A 576 38.12 21.34 -43.32
CA LEU A 576 38.27 22.75 -42.93
C LEU A 576 39.73 23.22 -43.11
N TYR A 577 40.69 22.41 -42.65
CA TYR A 577 42.11 22.71 -42.78
C TYR A 577 42.55 22.79 -44.25
N GLU A 578 42.12 21.85 -45.10
CA GLU A 578 42.36 21.90 -46.55
C GLU A 578 41.72 23.13 -47.21
N GLU A 579 40.50 23.52 -46.80
CA GLU A 579 39.82 24.72 -47.30
C GLU A 579 40.55 26.02 -46.90
N GLU A 580 41.01 26.14 -45.67
CA GLU A 580 41.81 27.30 -45.22
C GLU A 580 43.16 27.35 -45.94
N HIS A 581 43.86 26.23 -46.01
CA HIS A 581 45.15 26.17 -46.70
C HIS A 581 45.00 26.50 -48.20
N ARG A 582 43.86 26.12 -48.81
CA ARG A 582 43.49 26.49 -50.18
C ARG A 582 43.26 28.00 -50.31
N LYS A 583 42.51 28.62 -49.38
CA LYS A 583 42.30 30.08 -49.38
C LYS A 583 43.61 30.84 -49.25
N LEU A 584 44.53 30.36 -48.40
CA LEU A 584 45.87 30.94 -48.24
C LEU A 584 46.70 30.84 -49.53
N GLN A 585 46.74 29.67 -50.19
CA GLN A 585 47.44 29.51 -51.46
C GLN A 585 46.85 30.39 -52.57
N PHE A 586 45.53 30.55 -52.60
CA PHE A 586 44.87 31.45 -53.53
C PHE A 586 45.22 32.91 -53.22
N GLY A 587 45.18 33.32 -51.95
CA GLY A 587 45.63 34.63 -51.49
C GLY A 587 47.04 34.97 -51.96
N ASN A 588 48.01 34.06 -51.74
CA ASN A 588 49.39 34.25 -52.19
C ASN A 588 49.53 34.38 -53.71
N LYS A 589 48.72 33.64 -54.48
CA LYS A 589 48.71 33.75 -55.96
C LYS A 589 48.10 35.06 -56.44
N VAL A 590 47.05 35.53 -55.79
CA VAL A 590 46.44 36.84 -56.06
C VAL A 590 47.41 37.96 -55.68
N GLU A 591 48.13 37.83 -54.57
CA GLU A 591 49.14 38.80 -54.16
C GLU A 591 50.31 38.87 -55.16
N ASN A 592 50.79 37.72 -55.64
CA ASN A 592 51.79 37.66 -56.71
C ASN A 592 51.26 38.27 -58.01
N PHE A 593 50.00 38.05 -58.35
CA PHE A 593 49.35 38.70 -59.50
C PHE A 593 49.29 40.23 -59.35
N ILE A 594 48.98 40.73 -58.15
CA ILE A 594 48.97 42.17 -57.85
C ILE A 594 50.39 42.76 -57.97
N LYS A 595 51.42 42.05 -57.46
CA LYS A 595 52.83 42.47 -57.62
C LYS A 595 53.23 42.54 -59.10
N ASP A 596 52.86 41.54 -59.89
CA ASP A 596 53.14 41.50 -61.33
C ASP A 596 52.38 42.58 -62.12
N TYR A 597 51.18 42.97 -61.68
CA TYR A 597 50.41 44.09 -62.24
C TYR A 597 51.08 45.45 -61.96
N ILE A 598 51.57 45.67 -60.73
CA ILE A 598 52.26 46.90 -60.33
C ILE A 598 53.60 47.06 -61.06
N ASN A 599 54.30 45.94 -61.33
CA ASN A 599 55.60 45.93 -62.02
C ASN A 599 55.54 46.17 -63.55
N GLY A 600 54.37 46.54 -64.11
CA GLY A 600 54.27 47.05 -65.48
C GLY A 600 54.32 45.99 -66.59
N ARG A 601 53.99 44.72 -66.31
CA ARG A 601 53.87 43.66 -67.32
C ARG A 601 52.75 43.92 -68.34
N SER A 602 52.87 43.37 -69.55
CA SER A 602 51.94 43.63 -70.65
C SER A 602 50.50 43.17 -70.31
N ARG A 603 49.49 44.02 -70.61
CA ARG A 603 48.08 43.75 -70.29
C ARG A 603 47.55 42.44 -70.88
N LYS A 604 48.08 41.98 -72.02
CA LYS A 604 47.64 40.73 -72.67
C LYS A 604 48.06 39.48 -71.90
N GLU A 605 49.24 39.48 -71.27
CA GLU A 605 49.74 38.34 -70.50
C GLU A 605 49.07 38.25 -69.12
N LEU A 606 48.86 39.40 -68.47
CA LEU A 606 48.15 39.47 -67.19
C LEU A 606 46.71 38.95 -67.31
N VAL A 607 45.97 39.32 -68.36
CA VAL A 607 44.61 38.80 -68.61
C VAL A 607 44.64 37.28 -68.84
N LYS A 608 45.66 36.76 -69.55
CA LYS A 608 45.82 35.33 -69.80
C LYS A 608 46.10 34.55 -68.50
N ASP A 609 46.97 35.06 -67.64
CA ASP A 609 47.27 34.42 -66.34
C ASP A 609 46.10 34.51 -65.37
N PHE A 610 45.35 35.61 -65.38
CA PHE A 610 44.13 35.76 -64.56
C PHE A 610 43.02 34.81 -65.03
N VAL A 611 42.81 34.67 -66.35
CA VAL A 611 41.90 33.66 -66.91
C VAL A 611 42.36 32.25 -66.55
N LYS A 612 43.67 31.97 -66.55
CA LYS A 612 44.23 30.67 -66.14
C LYS A 612 43.99 30.37 -64.66
N ILE A 613 44.10 31.36 -63.78
CA ILE A 613 43.77 31.24 -62.35
C ILE A 613 42.28 30.97 -62.16
N LEU A 614 41.40 31.70 -62.87
CA LEU A 614 39.95 31.52 -62.83
C LEU A 614 39.48 30.19 -63.44
N GLU A 615 40.10 29.74 -64.53
CA GLU A 615 39.83 28.44 -65.14
C GLU A 615 40.28 27.30 -64.21
N GLN A 616 41.44 27.43 -63.55
CA GLN A 616 41.87 26.48 -62.53
C GLN A 616 40.90 26.45 -61.33
N GLU A 617 40.30 27.57 -60.94
CA GLU A 617 39.29 27.61 -59.89
C GLU A 617 37.95 26.99 -60.31
N LYS A 618 37.48 27.29 -61.54
CA LYS A 618 36.23 26.74 -62.11
C LYS A 618 36.32 25.24 -62.36
N TYR A 619 37.42 24.75 -62.96
CA TYR A 619 37.63 23.31 -63.16
C TYR A 619 37.76 22.55 -61.83
N ARG A 620 38.34 23.15 -60.80
CA ARG A 620 38.50 22.49 -59.48
C ARG A 620 37.24 22.54 -58.61
N LYS A 621 36.35 23.54 -58.78
CA LYS A 621 34.99 23.50 -58.21
C LYS A 621 34.11 22.40 -58.83
N SER A 622 34.34 22.03 -60.09
CA SER A 622 33.60 20.93 -60.75
C SER A 622 34.21 19.54 -60.47
N GLY A 623 35.50 19.47 -60.14
CA GLY A 623 36.19 18.24 -59.74
C GLY A 623 35.88 17.75 -58.31
N SER A 624 35.54 18.63 -57.38
CA SER A 624 35.22 18.27 -55.99
C SER A 624 33.96 17.41 -55.86
N ASP A 625 32.96 17.56 -56.74
CA ASP A 625 31.72 16.75 -56.71
C ASP A 625 31.94 15.28 -57.12
N LYS A 626 32.92 15.00 -57.98
CA LYS A 626 33.23 13.63 -58.44
C LYS A 626 34.04 12.81 -57.42
N ASP A 627 34.87 13.46 -56.61
CA ASP A 627 35.59 12.78 -55.51
C ASP A 627 34.76 12.75 -54.21
N GLU A 628 33.89 13.73 -53.96
CA GLU A 628 32.88 13.65 -52.89
C GLU A 628 31.91 12.50 -53.14
N SER A 629 31.41 12.30 -54.36
CA SER A 629 30.52 11.16 -54.67
C SER A 629 31.20 9.79 -54.55
N LYS A 630 32.49 9.66 -54.87
CA LYS A 630 33.27 8.41 -54.66
C LYS A 630 33.61 8.16 -53.18
N LYS A 631 33.96 9.18 -52.39
CA LYS A 631 34.22 9.02 -50.94
C LYS A 631 32.94 8.88 -50.12
N LEU A 632 31.85 9.56 -50.48
CA LEU A 632 30.50 9.30 -49.94
C LEU A 632 29.98 7.92 -50.36
N GLN A 633 30.37 7.36 -51.51
CA GLN A 633 30.12 5.95 -51.84
C GLN A 633 30.92 4.98 -50.97
N VAL A 634 32.14 5.33 -50.52
CA VAL A 634 32.94 4.51 -49.61
C VAL A 634 32.40 4.59 -48.17
N ILE A 635 31.95 5.77 -47.72
CA ILE A 635 31.29 5.95 -46.42
C ILE A 635 29.89 5.33 -46.43
N LYS A 636 29.10 5.51 -47.51
CA LYS A 636 27.86 4.74 -47.73
C LYS A 636 28.17 3.25 -47.79
N ARG A 637 29.20 2.77 -48.49
CA ARG A 637 29.58 1.34 -48.49
C ARG A 637 29.98 0.82 -47.10
N LYS A 638 30.64 1.62 -46.24
CA LYS A 638 30.95 1.26 -44.85
C LYS A 638 29.72 1.27 -43.94
N ILE A 639 28.83 2.26 -44.10
CA ILE A 639 27.54 2.33 -43.38
C ILE A 639 26.59 1.23 -43.85
N THR A 640 26.58 0.88 -45.15
CA THR A 640 25.86 -0.27 -45.71
C THR A 640 26.52 -1.60 -45.30
N GLN A 641 27.84 -1.63 -45.05
CA GLN A 641 28.53 -2.79 -44.45
C GLN A 641 28.21 -2.97 -42.95
N GLN A 642 27.95 -1.89 -42.20
CA GLN A 642 27.51 -1.96 -40.80
C GLN A 642 26.00 -2.18 -40.67
N LEU A 643 25.17 -1.62 -41.55
CA LEU A 643 23.73 -1.92 -41.65
C LEU A 643 23.47 -3.36 -42.14
N LYS A 644 24.45 -3.99 -42.79
CA LYS A 644 24.46 -5.43 -43.04
C LYS A 644 24.54 -6.30 -41.79
N ARG A 645 24.69 -5.74 -40.57
CA ARG A 645 24.47 -6.51 -39.33
C ARG A 645 22.99 -6.82 -39.04
N LYS A 646 22.04 -6.13 -39.68
CA LYS A 646 20.63 -6.54 -39.65
C LYS A 646 20.29 -7.63 -40.67
N GLU A 647 21.05 -7.76 -41.77
CA GLU A 647 20.98 -8.90 -42.70
C GLU A 647 21.68 -10.17 -42.18
N VAL A 648 22.38 -10.13 -41.04
CA VAL A 648 23.05 -11.31 -40.48
C VAL A 648 22.04 -12.30 -39.87
N LYS A 649 20.85 -11.87 -39.44
CA LYS A 649 19.81 -12.84 -39.01
C LYS A 649 19.18 -13.58 -40.21
N GLU A 650 18.81 -12.86 -41.27
CA GLU A 650 18.26 -13.46 -42.49
C GLU A 650 19.29 -14.29 -43.26
N LYS A 651 20.56 -13.86 -43.34
CA LYS A 651 21.62 -14.69 -43.93
C LYS A 651 22.06 -15.84 -43.05
N ILE A 652 22.01 -15.75 -41.72
CA ILE A 652 22.27 -16.93 -40.87
C ILE A 652 21.14 -17.95 -41.06
N GLU A 653 19.88 -17.53 -41.20
CA GLU A 653 18.76 -18.43 -41.50
C GLU A 653 18.86 -19.03 -42.91
N GLU A 654 19.15 -18.24 -43.96
CA GLU A 654 19.34 -18.77 -45.32
C GLU A 654 20.61 -19.63 -45.46
N THR A 655 21.69 -19.30 -44.75
CA THR A 655 22.94 -20.07 -44.78
C THR A 655 22.83 -21.33 -43.92
N ASN A 656 22.09 -21.29 -42.80
CA ASN A 656 21.73 -22.48 -42.02
C ASN A 656 20.77 -23.38 -42.79
N GLN A 657 19.77 -22.84 -43.50
CA GLN A 657 18.92 -23.62 -44.40
C GLN A 657 19.72 -24.26 -45.53
N LYS A 658 20.64 -23.54 -46.18
CA LYS A 658 21.52 -24.12 -47.21
C LYS A 658 22.54 -25.12 -46.64
N LEU A 659 23.01 -24.94 -45.41
CA LEU A 659 23.87 -25.89 -44.69
C LEU A 659 23.10 -27.13 -44.24
N GLU A 660 21.84 -26.98 -43.80
CA GLU A 660 20.94 -28.09 -43.48
C GLU A 660 20.54 -28.85 -44.74
N GLU A 661 20.23 -28.18 -45.85
CA GLU A 661 19.97 -28.83 -47.14
C GLU A 661 21.21 -29.57 -47.67
N LYS A 662 22.40 -29.00 -47.49
CA LYS A 662 23.66 -29.66 -47.86
C LYS A 662 23.96 -30.85 -46.94
N LYS A 663 23.77 -30.71 -45.62
CA LYS A 663 23.90 -31.81 -44.66
C LYS A 663 22.86 -32.90 -44.87
N GLN A 664 21.62 -32.57 -45.24
CA GLN A 664 20.58 -33.54 -45.60
C GLN A 664 20.92 -34.27 -46.90
N LYS A 665 21.41 -33.56 -47.92
CA LYS A 665 21.89 -34.19 -49.17
C LYS A 665 23.10 -35.10 -48.92
N GLU A 666 24.08 -34.67 -48.12
CA GLU A 666 25.23 -35.51 -47.75
C GLU A 666 24.80 -36.72 -46.89
N ARG A 667 23.91 -36.52 -45.90
CA ARG A 667 23.32 -37.59 -45.09
C ARG A 667 22.57 -38.62 -45.93
N ALA A 668 21.76 -38.20 -46.90
CA ALA A 668 21.03 -39.11 -47.79
C ALA A 668 21.95 -40.04 -48.63
N VAL A 669 23.19 -39.62 -48.91
CA VAL A 669 24.15 -40.44 -49.68
C VAL A 669 24.67 -41.62 -48.87
N TRP A 670 24.92 -41.44 -47.57
CA TRP A 670 25.52 -42.47 -46.70
C TRP A 670 24.54 -43.13 -45.72
N LEU A 671 23.33 -42.60 -45.51
CA LEU A 671 22.31 -43.20 -44.67
C LEU A 671 21.62 -44.38 -45.41
N LYS A 672 22.37 -45.48 -45.58
CA LYS A 672 21.90 -46.73 -46.20
C LYS A 672 22.16 -47.91 -45.27
N VAL A 673 21.30 -48.92 -45.35
CA VAL A 673 21.46 -50.17 -44.61
C VAL A 673 22.83 -50.79 -44.96
N GLY A 674 23.60 -51.19 -43.94
CA GLY A 674 24.94 -51.75 -44.04
C GLY A 674 26.09 -50.75 -43.84
N GLN A 675 25.84 -49.45 -43.73
CA GLN A 675 26.89 -48.44 -43.52
C GLN A 675 27.32 -48.31 -42.05
N ARG A 676 28.61 -48.03 -41.82
CA ARG A 676 29.18 -47.81 -40.49
C ARG A 676 28.97 -46.36 -40.05
N VAL A 677 28.38 -46.19 -38.88
CA VAL A 677 28.00 -44.90 -38.31
C VAL A 677 28.36 -44.84 -36.83
N LYS A 678 28.56 -43.64 -36.32
CA LYS A 678 28.78 -43.34 -34.90
C LYS A 678 27.77 -42.29 -34.46
N ILE A 679 27.50 -42.20 -33.16
CA ILE A 679 26.67 -41.12 -32.62
C ILE A 679 27.53 -39.87 -32.49
N THR A 680 26.98 -38.70 -32.79
CA THR A 680 27.65 -37.41 -32.56
C THR A 680 28.19 -37.34 -31.13
N GLY A 681 29.52 -37.25 -30.97
CA GLY A 681 30.18 -37.17 -29.67
C GLY A 681 30.50 -38.52 -28.99
N SER A 682 30.16 -39.66 -29.59
CA SER A 682 30.57 -40.98 -29.09
C SER A 682 31.72 -41.58 -29.92
N THR A 683 32.50 -42.45 -29.28
CA THR A 683 33.62 -43.19 -29.91
C THR A 683 33.19 -44.55 -30.49
N SER A 684 31.97 -44.99 -30.21
CA SER A 684 31.46 -46.32 -30.57
C SER A 684 30.95 -46.33 -32.02
N VAL A 685 31.37 -47.32 -32.80
CA VAL A 685 30.98 -47.50 -34.21
C VAL A 685 30.01 -48.66 -34.35
N GLY A 686 28.83 -48.40 -34.91
CA GLY A 686 27.81 -49.40 -35.21
C GLY A 686 27.45 -49.44 -36.69
N THR A 687 26.66 -50.43 -37.11
CA THR A 687 26.18 -50.59 -38.49
C THR A 687 24.68 -50.34 -38.59
N ILE A 688 24.24 -49.62 -39.61
CA ILE A 688 22.81 -49.39 -39.86
C ILE A 688 22.16 -50.70 -40.30
N GLU A 689 21.18 -51.19 -39.55
CA GLU A 689 20.47 -52.44 -39.85
C GLU A 689 19.10 -52.18 -40.52
N SER A 690 18.38 -51.14 -40.08
CA SER A 690 17.11 -50.75 -40.70
C SER A 690 16.85 -49.25 -40.55
N ILE A 691 16.14 -48.68 -41.52
CA ILE A 691 15.76 -47.26 -41.55
C ILE A 691 14.23 -47.19 -41.62
N SER A 692 13.61 -46.60 -40.60
CA SER A 692 12.17 -46.30 -40.55
C SER A 692 11.96 -44.79 -40.63
N LYS A 693 10.77 -44.33 -41.03
CA LYS A 693 10.48 -42.92 -41.42
C LYS A 693 11.06 -41.83 -40.50
N ASN A 694 11.26 -42.09 -39.21
CA ASN A 694 11.91 -41.14 -38.28
C ASN A 694 12.98 -41.75 -37.36
N LYS A 695 13.34 -43.03 -37.49
CA LYS A 695 14.33 -43.69 -36.61
C LYS A 695 15.20 -44.69 -37.35
N VAL A 696 16.50 -44.67 -37.05
CA VAL A 696 17.51 -45.59 -37.60
C VAL A 696 17.91 -46.59 -36.53
N THR A 697 17.83 -47.89 -36.83
CA THR A 697 18.30 -48.93 -35.92
C THR A 697 19.78 -49.19 -36.22
N VAL A 698 20.64 -48.88 -35.26
CA VAL A 698 22.09 -49.10 -35.33
C VAL A 698 22.46 -50.29 -34.45
N ASN A 699 23.18 -51.25 -35.03
CA ASN A 699 23.66 -52.45 -34.35
C ASN A 699 25.16 -52.29 -33.99
N TYR A 700 25.48 -52.38 -32.70
CA TYR A 700 26.86 -52.32 -32.19
C TYR A 700 27.46 -53.71 -31.93
N GLY A 701 26.82 -54.76 -32.44
CA GLY A 701 27.17 -56.17 -32.21
C GLY A 701 26.55 -56.74 -30.94
N LEU A 702 26.77 -56.07 -29.78
CA LEU A 702 26.27 -56.51 -28.47
C LEU A 702 24.82 -56.10 -28.20
N PHE A 703 24.37 -54.98 -28.77
CA PHE A 703 23.02 -54.45 -28.61
C PHE A 703 22.62 -53.59 -29.81
N LYS A 704 21.31 -53.37 -29.94
CA LYS A 704 20.69 -52.54 -30.99
C LYS A 704 20.01 -51.34 -30.37
N THR A 705 20.18 -50.16 -30.97
CA THR A 705 19.55 -48.92 -30.49
C THR A 705 18.90 -48.18 -31.64
N GLN A 706 17.71 -47.62 -31.39
CA GLN A 706 17.03 -46.73 -32.33
C GLN A 706 17.41 -45.29 -32.04
N ILE A 707 18.02 -44.63 -33.02
CA ILE A 707 18.54 -43.28 -32.89
C ILE A 707 17.94 -42.42 -34.00
N ASN A 708 17.74 -41.14 -33.74
CA ASN A 708 17.30 -40.21 -34.76
C ASN A 708 18.41 -40.07 -35.82
N PRO A 709 18.07 -40.07 -37.12
CA PRO A 709 19.06 -39.92 -38.19
C PRO A 709 19.99 -38.72 -38.02
N ASP A 710 19.51 -37.66 -37.34
CA ASP A 710 20.23 -36.41 -37.16
C ASP A 710 21.36 -36.44 -36.13
N GLU A 711 21.38 -37.46 -35.28
CA GLU A 711 22.38 -37.68 -34.23
C GLU A 711 23.47 -38.68 -34.67
N LEU A 712 23.48 -39.06 -35.96
CA LEU A 712 24.46 -39.98 -36.53
C LEU A 712 25.47 -39.25 -37.42
N GLU A 713 26.72 -39.69 -37.35
CA GLU A 713 27.82 -39.31 -38.23
C GLU A 713 28.38 -40.53 -38.94
N ARG A 714 28.80 -40.34 -40.19
CA ARG A 714 29.53 -41.35 -40.94
C ARG A 714 30.92 -41.54 -40.33
N VAL A 715 31.36 -42.79 -40.22
CA VAL A 715 32.71 -43.17 -39.79
C VAL A 715 33.67 -43.19 -40.98
#